data_AF-A0A498NTJ5-F1
#
_entry.id   AF-A0A498NTJ5-F1
#
_cell.length_a   1.000
_cell.length_b   1.000
_cell.length_c   1.000
_cell.angle_alpha   90.00
_cell.angle_beta   90.00
_cell.angle_gamma   90.00
#
_symmetry.space_group_name_H-M   'P 1'
#
loop_
_entity.id
_entity.type
_entity.pdbx_description
1 polymer ?
#
loop_
_entity_poly.entity_id
_entity_poly.type
_entity_poly.pdbx_seq_one_letter_code
_entity_poly.pdbx_strand_id
1 'polypeptide(L)'
;MHTWALEAETKILNHGKFENSEKCTIEDVRCDLLQKADVELSKGQDEIIGKIKSYYEQGEGHVELVESFQQDFINSAKSLKTELLNSITNKLDAALSRRNGMMKFEGIKKTYMDTMEKKVLDLLKDCREKKSDMTDSMLDEAFEKMWQETVSTLSYTVLQPQDIMTRVLHSLRNNLQSKGNSMTESFDKVKDLQNQGHRKFVVHRSNLISKNWNAQKTKRVEEMSDNIINICWEFVKTKSESKDDYDDTYISEILKIIDKKLKTHEDLKLNEDFKLSLKLYICGFASREFQKIHNQFIQENNPRTALENFKHTYHSDFIGLYHEQDQCSKKADEFTRKCLKPALERYVTENLGMEMADKMVIGENSAIFRSRTTFQISVLKNLLDEFKFETYFCFIKSYETFVKDFIFDKIKKQFSAENRMIKLEEKLLNEGTNEMKQAIEEAEQDPKINDIKGFIKTICKKLENKLVFSKDDVDKISRLNDVNQKKFIECLKCYVNNMDTCLKESFQARDFQSKIDCLETKPQDLMFKRVWGCGKQCPFCKAPCEAGGEAHTKHFVSIHRPKGLGRYRFVNSKKLVTNICTSSVYSNTSFKCHDTNDHWRPYKEYSKIYPDWQIDPDPSTEASAYWKYVMAQFNQRFAEKYNAKSADIPSSWKDITKIQADESLK
;
A
#
# COMPACT_ATOMS: atom_id res chain seq x y z
N MET A 1 -1.34 6.43 15.32
CA MET A 1 -1.16 5.01 14.95
C MET A 1 -0.36 4.81 13.66
N HIS A 2 -0.67 5.46 12.53
CA HIS A 2 0.11 5.28 11.30
C HIS A 2 1.58 5.69 11.44
N THR A 3 1.85 6.87 12.02
CA THR A 3 3.22 7.33 12.36
C THR A 3 3.95 6.32 13.25
N TRP A 4 3.30 5.88 14.34
CA TRP A 4 3.85 4.87 15.25
C TRP A 4 4.17 3.55 14.51
N ALA A 5 3.35 3.12 13.56
CA ALA A 5 3.59 1.89 12.79
C ALA A 5 4.81 2.02 11.86
N LEU A 6 5.08 3.21 11.33
CA LEU A 6 6.29 3.50 10.55
C LEU A 6 7.54 3.48 11.45
N GLU A 7 7.48 4.11 12.61
CA GLU A 7 8.58 4.07 13.60
C GLU A 7 8.87 2.65 14.08
N ALA A 8 7.82 1.86 14.34
CA ALA A 8 7.92 0.45 14.72
C ALA A 8 8.58 -0.41 13.62
N GLU A 9 8.20 -0.19 12.36
CA GLU A 9 8.85 -0.80 11.20
C GLU A 9 10.33 -0.41 11.11
N THR A 10 10.65 0.88 11.21
CA THR A 10 12.02 1.40 11.19
C THR A 10 12.88 0.77 12.28
N LYS A 11 12.31 0.62 13.49
CA LYS A 11 12.99 -0.06 14.60
C LYS A 11 13.33 -1.52 14.28
N ILE A 12 12.42 -2.27 13.67
CA ILE A 12 12.69 -3.65 13.22
C ILE A 12 13.79 -3.65 12.14
N LEU A 13 13.72 -2.74 11.16
CA LEU A 13 14.70 -2.66 10.07
C LEU A 13 16.12 -2.27 10.54
N ASN A 14 16.26 -1.65 11.72
CA ASN A 14 17.54 -1.27 12.31
C ASN A 14 18.09 -2.22 13.37
N HIS A 15 17.29 -3.19 13.82
CA HIS A 15 17.69 -4.19 14.82
C HIS A 15 19.05 -4.84 14.46
N GLY A 16 20.01 -4.86 15.37
CA GLY A 16 21.30 -5.54 15.22
C GLY A 16 22.29 -4.85 14.30
N LYS A 17 22.00 -3.64 13.81
CA LYS A 17 22.93 -2.87 12.97
C LYS A 17 23.99 -2.15 13.80
N PHE A 18 23.60 -1.50 14.89
CA PHE A 18 24.46 -0.58 15.66
C PHE A 18 24.66 -0.99 17.12
N GLU A 19 24.02 -2.07 17.58
CA GLU A 19 24.20 -2.61 18.94
C GLU A 19 25.25 -3.72 18.99
N ASN A 20 26.10 -3.69 20.04
CA ASN A 20 27.17 -4.66 20.23
C ASN A 20 26.70 -5.99 20.89
N SER A 21 25.49 -6.02 21.47
CA SER A 21 24.86 -7.22 22.03
C SER A 21 23.37 -6.95 22.28
N GLU A 22 22.50 -7.35 21.36
CA GLU A 22 21.05 -7.28 21.61
C GLU A 22 20.66 -8.33 22.65
N LYS A 23 20.05 -7.89 23.74
CA LYS A 23 19.55 -8.78 24.81
C LYS A 23 18.29 -9.56 24.39
N CYS A 24 17.67 -9.19 23.27
CA CYS A 24 16.41 -9.74 22.79
C CYS A 24 16.51 -10.02 21.29
N THR A 25 15.82 -11.06 20.84
CA THR A 25 15.75 -11.41 19.42
C THR A 25 14.87 -10.43 18.64
N ILE A 26 14.99 -10.42 17.32
CA ILE A 26 14.13 -9.58 16.48
C ILE A 26 12.66 -10.01 16.58
N GLU A 27 12.41 -11.30 16.80
CA GLU A 27 11.10 -11.85 17.08
C GLU A 27 10.52 -11.30 18.40
N ASP A 28 11.35 -11.14 19.43
CA ASP A 28 10.94 -10.52 20.71
C ASP A 28 10.57 -9.04 20.51
N VAL A 29 11.38 -8.29 19.74
CA VAL A 29 11.11 -6.88 19.42
C VAL A 29 9.78 -6.73 18.68
N ARG A 30 9.53 -7.59 17.68
CA ARG A 30 8.24 -7.63 16.98
C ARG A 30 7.09 -7.90 17.95
N CYS A 31 7.23 -8.88 18.85
CA CYS A 31 6.18 -9.23 19.79
C CYS A 31 5.85 -8.08 20.75
N ASP A 32 6.86 -7.39 21.29
CA ASP A 32 6.68 -6.19 22.14
C ASP A 32 5.96 -5.06 21.38
N LEU A 33 6.34 -4.81 20.13
CA LEU A 33 5.68 -3.80 19.30
C LEU A 33 4.21 -4.15 19.04
N LEU A 34 3.90 -5.41 18.73
CA LEU A 34 2.51 -5.85 18.54
C LEU A 34 1.67 -5.71 19.81
N GLN A 35 2.25 -6.02 20.98
CA GLN A 35 1.56 -5.83 22.25
C GLN A 35 1.26 -4.34 22.51
N LYS A 36 2.23 -3.45 22.24
CA LYS A 36 2.02 -1.99 22.35
C LYS A 36 0.94 -1.49 21.40
N ALA A 37 0.92 -1.99 20.16
CA ALA A 37 -0.12 -1.67 19.19
C ALA A 37 -1.50 -2.08 19.69
N ASP A 38 -1.65 -3.31 20.20
CA ASP A 38 -2.93 -3.81 20.70
C ASP A 38 -3.43 -3.01 21.92
N VAL A 39 -2.54 -2.63 22.83
CA VAL A 39 -2.88 -1.78 23.98
C VAL A 39 -3.41 -0.42 23.54
N GLU A 40 -2.69 0.28 22.65
CA GLU A 40 -3.11 1.61 22.18
C GLU A 40 -4.40 1.56 21.35
N LEU A 41 -4.55 0.55 20.48
CA LEU A 41 -5.78 0.37 19.72
C LEU A 41 -6.96 -0.03 20.61
N SER A 42 -6.73 -0.77 21.70
CA SER A 42 -7.77 -1.10 22.69
C SER A 42 -8.26 0.15 23.41
N LYS A 43 -7.36 1.05 23.82
CA LYS A 43 -7.75 2.34 24.42
C LYS A 43 -8.65 3.15 23.48
N GLY A 44 -8.28 3.26 22.21
CA GLY A 44 -9.09 3.96 21.21
C GLY A 44 -10.45 3.30 20.97
N GLN A 45 -10.49 1.96 20.94
CA GLN A 45 -11.75 1.22 20.85
C GLN A 45 -12.66 1.53 22.04
N ASP A 46 -12.12 1.50 23.26
CA ASP A 46 -12.88 1.72 24.49
C ASP A 46 -13.35 3.17 24.59
N GLU A 47 -12.56 4.15 24.13
CA GLU A 47 -12.98 5.55 24.04
C GLU A 47 -14.16 5.73 23.08
N ILE A 48 -14.10 5.10 21.90
CA ILE A 48 -15.21 5.13 20.92
C ILE A 48 -16.46 4.48 21.52
N ILE A 49 -16.33 3.30 22.12
CA ILE A 49 -17.45 2.59 22.75
C ILE A 49 -18.03 3.41 23.90
N GLY A 50 -17.19 4.07 24.70
CA GLY A 50 -17.62 4.97 25.77
C GLY A 50 -18.45 6.13 25.24
N LYS A 51 -17.97 6.81 24.19
CA LYS A 51 -18.71 7.90 23.51
C LYS A 51 -20.05 7.43 22.93
N ILE A 52 -20.07 6.23 22.34
CA ILE A 52 -21.31 5.62 21.85
C ILE A 52 -22.29 5.43 23.01
N LYS A 53 -21.86 4.81 24.12
CA LYS A 53 -22.73 4.58 25.29
C LYS A 53 -23.27 5.88 25.87
N SER A 54 -22.41 6.89 26.08
CA SER A 54 -22.83 8.19 26.60
C SER A 54 -23.85 8.88 25.70
N TYR A 55 -23.76 8.75 24.37
CA TYR A 55 -24.76 9.30 23.45
C TYR A 55 -26.16 8.69 23.68
N TYR A 56 -26.25 7.37 23.92
CA TYR A 56 -27.52 6.71 24.20
C TYR A 56 -28.02 6.98 25.63
N GLU A 57 -27.13 7.17 26.60
CA GLU A 57 -27.47 7.46 28.00
C GLU A 57 -27.97 8.90 28.21
N GLN A 58 -27.49 9.87 27.42
CA GLN A 58 -27.85 11.28 27.56
C GLN A 58 -29.31 11.58 27.21
N GLY A 59 -29.99 10.72 26.43
CA GLY A 59 -31.40 10.88 26.06
C GLY A 59 -31.75 12.13 25.25
N GLU A 60 -30.76 12.98 24.93
CA GLU A 60 -30.95 14.19 24.13
C GLU A 60 -30.93 13.87 22.62
N GLY A 61 -31.94 14.36 21.90
CA GLY A 61 -32.10 14.17 20.45
C GLY A 61 -32.97 12.98 20.06
N HIS A 62 -32.97 12.62 18.77
CA HIS A 62 -33.78 11.53 18.24
C HIS A 62 -33.14 10.15 18.47
N VAL A 63 -32.71 9.86 19.70
CA VAL A 63 -32.00 8.61 20.08
C VAL A 63 -32.85 7.38 19.76
N GLU A 64 -34.16 7.46 19.96
CA GLU A 64 -35.14 6.41 19.61
C GLU A 64 -35.09 6.01 18.12
N LEU A 65 -34.71 6.92 17.23
CA LEU A 65 -34.63 6.62 15.79
C LEU A 65 -33.38 5.83 15.41
N VAL A 66 -32.37 5.78 16.28
CA VAL A 66 -31.08 5.15 16.01
C VAL A 66 -30.72 4.01 16.97
N GLU A 67 -31.57 3.72 17.95
CA GLU A 67 -31.39 2.68 18.97
C GLU A 67 -31.09 1.30 18.37
N SER A 68 -31.75 0.96 17.26
CA SER A 68 -31.53 -0.30 16.53
C SER A 68 -30.11 -0.45 15.96
N PHE A 69 -29.36 0.64 15.81
CA PHE A 69 -27.99 0.64 15.27
C PHE A 69 -26.91 0.68 16.34
N GLN A 70 -27.25 0.77 17.63
CA GLN A 70 -26.27 0.85 18.72
C GLN A 70 -25.25 -0.30 18.66
N GLN A 71 -25.74 -1.54 18.52
CA GLN A 71 -24.88 -2.72 18.45
C GLN A 71 -24.00 -2.72 17.19
N ASP A 72 -24.49 -2.21 16.07
CA ASP A 72 -23.73 -2.08 14.82
C ASP A 72 -22.59 -1.06 14.96
N PHE A 73 -22.80 0.04 15.68
CA PHE A 73 -21.72 1.01 15.97
C PHE A 73 -20.64 0.41 16.87
N ILE A 74 -21.03 -0.35 17.90
CA ILE A 74 -20.08 -1.06 18.78
C ILE A 74 -19.30 -2.10 17.97
N ASN A 75 -19.97 -2.86 17.12
CA ASN A 75 -19.32 -3.85 16.24
C ASN A 75 -18.36 -3.18 15.25
N SER A 76 -18.72 -2.01 14.73
CA SER A 76 -17.86 -1.22 13.84
C SER A 76 -16.57 -0.76 14.54
N ALA A 77 -16.64 -0.33 15.81
CA ALA A 77 -15.46 0.06 16.59
C ALA A 77 -14.51 -1.14 16.81
N LYS A 78 -15.05 -2.32 17.13
CA LYS A 78 -14.29 -3.56 17.29
C LYS A 78 -13.66 -4.03 15.96
N SER A 79 -14.41 -3.93 14.86
CA SER A 79 -13.91 -4.24 13.51
C SER A 79 -12.73 -3.33 13.17
N LEU A 80 -12.86 -2.02 13.42
CA LEU A 80 -11.81 -1.05 13.16
C LEU A 80 -10.51 -1.37 13.93
N LYS A 81 -10.61 -1.71 15.23
CA LYS A 81 -9.47 -2.19 16.02
C LYS A 81 -8.79 -3.37 15.32
N THR A 82 -9.58 -4.39 14.98
CA THR A 82 -9.09 -5.64 14.38
C THR A 82 -8.42 -5.39 13.03
N GLU A 83 -9.01 -4.55 12.18
CA GLU A 83 -8.48 -4.18 10.87
C GLU A 83 -7.15 -3.41 10.98
N LEU A 84 -7.06 -2.47 11.93
CA LEU A 84 -5.82 -1.72 12.18
C LEU A 84 -4.73 -2.62 12.74
N LEU A 85 -5.06 -3.50 13.69
CA LEU A 85 -4.10 -4.44 14.27
C LEU A 85 -3.56 -5.43 13.22
N ASN A 86 -4.44 -5.97 12.36
CA ASN A 86 -4.02 -6.83 11.25
C ASN A 86 -3.11 -6.08 10.26
N SER A 87 -3.44 -4.82 9.96
CA SER A 87 -2.61 -3.99 9.09
C SER A 87 -1.21 -3.75 9.67
N ILE A 88 -1.13 -3.47 10.98
CA ILE A 88 0.16 -3.31 11.68
C ILE A 88 0.91 -4.64 11.70
N THR A 89 0.23 -5.75 11.97
CA THR A 89 0.83 -7.08 12.03
C THR A 89 1.50 -7.45 10.71
N ASN A 90 0.77 -7.32 9.59
CA ASN A 90 1.35 -7.60 8.27
C ASN A 90 2.57 -6.69 7.98
N LYS A 91 2.50 -5.41 8.38
CA LYS A 91 3.59 -4.47 8.19
C LYS A 91 4.84 -4.84 8.99
N LEU A 92 4.68 -5.21 10.26
CA LEU A 92 5.78 -5.66 11.11
C LEU A 92 6.32 -7.04 10.69
N ASP A 93 5.46 -7.95 10.19
CA ASP A 93 5.87 -9.24 9.62
C ASP A 93 6.76 -9.06 8.38
N ALA A 94 6.36 -8.15 7.49
CA ALA A 94 7.15 -7.81 6.32
C ALA A 94 8.49 -7.16 6.71
N ALA A 95 8.51 -6.28 7.72
CA ALA A 95 9.75 -5.71 8.24
C ALA A 95 10.67 -6.77 8.87
N LEU A 96 10.10 -7.69 9.67
CA LEU A 96 10.80 -8.79 10.31
C LEU A 96 11.46 -9.69 9.26
N SER A 97 10.70 -10.11 8.25
CA SER A 97 11.22 -10.98 7.19
C SER A 97 12.36 -10.31 6.42
N ARG A 98 12.17 -9.05 6.00
CA ARG A 98 13.23 -8.26 5.33
C ARG A 98 14.51 -8.21 6.17
N ARG A 99 14.38 -7.92 7.46
CA ARG A 99 15.54 -7.83 8.34
C ARG A 99 16.22 -9.19 8.56
N ASN A 100 15.45 -10.26 8.76
CA ASN A 100 15.95 -11.63 8.86
C ASN A 100 16.68 -12.08 7.59
N GLY A 101 16.17 -11.69 6.43
CA GLY A 101 16.84 -11.83 5.14
C GLY A 101 18.22 -11.18 5.19
N MET A 102 18.28 -9.87 5.48
CA MET A 102 19.52 -9.08 5.47
C MET A 102 20.56 -9.52 6.51
N MET A 103 20.15 -9.90 7.74
CA MET A 103 21.08 -10.29 8.81
C MET A 103 22.03 -11.42 8.40
N LYS A 104 21.53 -12.38 7.61
CA LYS A 104 22.34 -13.51 7.12
C LYS A 104 23.50 -13.04 6.23
N PHE A 105 23.30 -11.99 5.44
CA PHE A 105 24.30 -11.46 4.49
C PHE A 105 25.28 -10.53 5.19
N GLU A 106 24.80 -9.67 6.08
CA GLU A 106 25.61 -8.71 6.82
C GLU A 106 26.72 -9.40 7.61
N GLY A 107 26.45 -10.57 8.19
CA GLY A 107 27.47 -11.36 8.90
C GLY A 107 28.64 -11.78 8.01
N ILE A 108 28.35 -12.31 6.81
CA ILE A 108 29.37 -12.76 5.84
C ILE A 108 30.15 -11.55 5.30
N LYS A 109 29.44 -10.51 4.87
CA LYS A 109 30.05 -9.28 4.34
C LYS A 109 30.99 -8.66 5.38
N LYS A 110 30.56 -8.60 6.64
CA LYS A 110 31.39 -8.10 7.74
C LYS A 110 32.68 -8.90 7.89
N THR A 111 32.62 -10.24 7.87
CA THR A 111 33.83 -11.08 7.94
C THR A 111 34.80 -10.79 6.79
N TYR A 112 34.30 -10.57 5.57
CA TYR A 112 35.16 -10.26 4.42
C TYR A 112 35.79 -8.89 4.55
N MET A 113 35.01 -7.89 4.99
CA MET A 113 35.51 -6.54 5.23
C MET A 113 36.53 -6.48 6.37
N ASP A 114 36.30 -7.22 7.47
CA ASP A 114 37.25 -7.35 8.59
C ASP A 114 38.58 -7.97 8.12
N THR A 115 38.50 -9.01 7.28
CA THR A 115 39.68 -9.68 6.72
C THR A 115 40.45 -8.76 5.79
N MET A 116 39.75 -8.08 4.88
CA MET A 116 40.37 -7.18 3.92
C MET A 116 40.98 -5.95 4.60
N GLU A 117 40.30 -5.36 5.59
CA GLU A 117 40.86 -4.26 6.38
C GLU A 117 42.17 -4.66 7.06
N LYS A 118 42.21 -5.84 7.70
CA LYS A 118 43.43 -6.36 8.31
C LYS A 118 44.56 -6.49 7.30
N LYS A 119 44.29 -7.06 6.12
CA LYS A 119 45.28 -7.24 5.07
C LYS A 119 45.81 -5.93 4.50
N VAL A 120 44.95 -4.92 4.35
CA VAL A 120 45.36 -3.57 3.94
C VAL A 120 46.24 -2.91 5.00
N LEU A 121 45.91 -3.04 6.28
CA LEU A 121 46.73 -2.50 7.38
C LEU A 121 48.09 -3.19 7.50
N ASP A 122 48.12 -4.52 7.34
CA ASP A 122 49.36 -5.31 7.31
C ASP A 122 50.24 -4.84 6.13
N LEU A 123 49.66 -4.68 4.94
CA LEU A 123 50.36 -4.16 3.75
C LEU A 123 50.91 -2.75 3.98
N LEU A 124 50.12 -1.85 4.57
CA LEU A 124 50.53 -0.48 4.89
C LEU A 124 51.75 -0.47 5.81
N LYS A 125 51.75 -1.32 6.84
CA LYS A 125 52.89 -1.47 7.75
C LYS A 125 54.13 -1.96 7.00
N ASP A 126 53.99 -3.01 6.19
CA ASP A 126 55.09 -3.59 5.42
C ASP A 126 55.69 -2.59 4.43
N CYS A 127 54.86 -1.76 3.78
CA CYS A 127 55.31 -0.71 2.87
C CYS A 127 56.06 0.41 3.60
N ARG A 128 55.60 0.84 4.79
CA ARG A 128 56.28 1.88 5.59
C ARG A 128 57.60 1.40 6.19
N GLU A 129 57.73 0.12 6.51
CA GLU A 129 58.97 -0.45 7.08
C GLU A 129 60.07 -0.67 6.03
N LYS A 130 59.70 -0.81 4.75
CA LYS A 130 60.65 -0.85 3.62
C LYS A 130 61.17 0.57 3.37
N LYS A 131 62.30 0.92 4.00
CA LYS A 131 62.99 2.24 4.05
C LYS A 131 63.30 2.97 2.72
N SER A 132 62.80 2.54 1.57
CA SER A 132 62.92 3.22 0.27
C SER A 132 61.57 3.83 -0.12
N ASP A 133 61.54 5.07 -0.62
CA ASP A 133 60.32 5.70 -1.15
C ASP A 133 59.67 4.80 -2.21
N MET A 134 58.61 4.08 -1.82
CA MET A 134 57.80 3.30 -2.75
C MET A 134 57.15 4.27 -3.74
N THR A 135 57.32 4.00 -5.03
CA THR A 135 56.60 4.76 -6.07
C THR A 135 55.13 4.32 -6.10
N ASP A 136 54.24 5.17 -6.62
CA ASP A 136 52.81 4.85 -6.75
C ASP A 136 52.57 3.54 -7.52
N SER A 137 53.35 3.29 -8.58
CA SER A 137 53.27 2.03 -9.35
C SER A 137 53.61 0.80 -8.50
N MET A 138 54.57 0.92 -7.56
CA MET A 138 54.93 -0.19 -6.67
C MET A 138 53.87 -0.42 -5.60
N LEU A 139 53.21 0.65 -5.12
CA LEU A 139 52.08 0.55 -4.20
C LEU A 139 50.88 -0.11 -4.87
N ASP A 140 50.59 0.25 -6.13
CA ASP A 140 49.51 -0.33 -6.93
C ASP A 140 49.71 -1.84 -7.14
N GLU A 141 50.92 -2.25 -7.56
CA GLU A 141 51.24 -3.68 -7.74
C GLU A 141 51.14 -4.47 -6.43
N ALA A 142 51.63 -3.89 -5.33
CA ALA A 142 51.58 -4.53 -4.01
C ALA A 142 50.14 -4.70 -3.51
N PHE A 143 49.29 -3.67 -3.71
CA PHE A 143 47.88 -3.74 -3.40
C PHE A 143 47.16 -4.79 -4.24
N GLU A 144 47.37 -4.79 -5.57
CA GLU A 144 46.71 -5.73 -6.47
C GLU A 144 47.07 -7.18 -6.12
N LYS A 145 48.35 -7.44 -5.83
CA LYS A 145 48.81 -8.75 -5.38
C LYS A 145 48.12 -9.18 -4.08
N MET A 146 48.13 -8.31 -3.06
CA MET A 146 47.46 -8.57 -1.78
C MET A 146 45.97 -8.83 -1.97
N TRP A 147 45.31 -8.05 -2.84
CA TRP A 147 43.88 -8.19 -3.14
C TRP A 147 43.57 -9.57 -3.74
N GLN A 148 44.28 -9.96 -4.81
CA GLN A 148 44.07 -11.23 -5.50
C GLN A 148 44.32 -12.43 -4.57
N GLU A 149 45.41 -12.40 -3.81
CA GLU A 149 45.72 -13.44 -2.82
C GLU A 149 44.62 -13.54 -1.76
N THR A 150 44.20 -12.41 -1.19
CA THR A 150 43.16 -12.39 -0.15
C THR A 150 41.83 -12.91 -0.69
N VAL A 151 41.36 -12.42 -1.84
CA VAL A 151 40.10 -12.85 -2.45
C VAL A 151 40.12 -14.34 -2.79
N SER A 152 41.27 -14.91 -3.19
CA SER A 152 41.40 -16.35 -3.45
C SER A 152 41.24 -17.23 -2.22
N THR A 153 41.53 -16.69 -1.02
CA THR A 153 41.42 -17.43 0.26
C THR A 153 40.03 -17.34 0.90
N LEU A 154 39.20 -16.38 0.50
CA LEU A 154 37.86 -16.22 1.04
C LEU A 154 36.95 -17.35 0.52
N SER A 155 36.21 -18.00 1.43
CA SER A 155 35.31 -19.11 1.09
C SER A 155 34.26 -18.69 0.06
N TYR A 156 33.92 -19.58 -0.87
CA TYR A 156 32.87 -19.33 -1.86
C TYR A 156 31.48 -19.61 -1.26
N THR A 157 31.02 -18.77 -0.33
CA THR A 157 29.65 -18.89 0.19
C THR A 157 28.67 -18.30 -0.82
N VAL A 158 28.42 -19.03 -1.91
CA VAL A 158 27.34 -18.72 -2.84
C VAL A 158 26.05 -19.17 -2.19
N LEU A 159 25.20 -18.20 -1.87
CA LEU A 159 23.84 -18.49 -1.44
C LEU A 159 23.11 -19.25 -2.52
N GLN A 160 22.49 -20.35 -2.11
CA GLN A 160 21.79 -21.23 -3.03
C GLN A 160 20.51 -20.53 -3.52
N PRO A 161 20.31 -20.43 -4.84
CA PRO A 161 19.03 -20.01 -5.39
C PRO A 161 17.92 -20.89 -4.83
N GLN A 162 16.83 -20.26 -4.39
CA GLN A 162 15.65 -20.98 -3.95
C GLN A 162 14.67 -21.13 -5.12
N ASP A 163 13.97 -22.26 -5.14
CA ASP A 163 12.85 -22.47 -6.04
C ASP A 163 11.58 -21.81 -5.46
N ILE A 164 11.39 -20.55 -5.84
CA ILE A 164 10.25 -19.75 -5.41
C ILE A 164 8.94 -20.29 -5.98
N MET A 165 8.98 -20.87 -7.18
CA MET A 165 7.79 -21.44 -7.82
C MET A 165 7.24 -22.62 -7.01
N THR A 166 8.11 -23.50 -6.51
CA THR A 166 7.73 -24.60 -5.63
C THR A 166 7.20 -24.11 -4.28
N ARG A 167 7.79 -23.06 -3.69
CA ARG A 167 7.28 -22.43 -2.45
C ARG A 167 5.88 -21.83 -2.62
N VAL A 168 5.66 -21.14 -3.74
CA VAL A 168 4.34 -20.60 -4.11
C VAL A 168 3.31 -21.73 -4.29
N LEU A 169 3.69 -22.81 -4.97
CA LEU A 169 2.82 -23.98 -5.15
C LEU A 169 2.45 -24.61 -3.79
N HIS A 170 3.40 -24.72 -2.87
CA HIS A 170 3.16 -25.21 -1.51
C HIS A 170 2.20 -24.30 -0.73
N SER A 171 2.41 -22.98 -0.79
CA SER A 171 1.53 -21.99 -0.15
C SER A 171 0.10 -22.05 -0.71
N LEU A 172 -0.03 -22.21 -2.02
CA LEU A 172 -1.33 -22.42 -2.66
C LEU A 172 -1.97 -23.71 -2.13
N ARG A 173 -1.25 -24.84 -2.09
CA ARG A 173 -1.77 -26.11 -1.54
C ARG A 173 -2.32 -25.94 -0.12
N ASN A 174 -1.59 -25.26 0.77
CA ASN A 174 -2.02 -25.00 2.15
C ASN A 174 -3.29 -24.15 2.21
N ASN A 175 -3.40 -23.12 1.35
CA ASN A 175 -4.61 -22.31 1.24
C ASN A 175 -5.82 -23.14 0.76
N LEU A 176 -5.61 -24.12 -0.13
CA LEU A 176 -6.68 -24.98 -0.63
C LEU A 176 -7.13 -26.04 0.39
N GLN A 177 -6.22 -26.58 1.21
CA GLN A 177 -6.56 -27.56 2.25
C GLN A 177 -7.63 -27.03 3.22
N SER A 178 -7.62 -25.73 3.50
CA SER A 178 -8.64 -25.08 4.34
C SER A 178 -10.05 -25.01 3.72
N LYS A 179 -10.24 -25.44 2.45
CA LYS A 179 -11.46 -25.18 1.66
C LYS A 179 -12.18 -26.42 1.12
N GLY A 180 -11.74 -27.63 1.48
CA GLY A 180 -12.45 -28.89 1.22
C GLY A 180 -11.84 -29.79 0.13
N ASN A 181 -12.20 -31.09 0.16
CA ASN A 181 -11.52 -32.18 -0.57
C ASN A 181 -11.56 -32.08 -2.10
N SER A 182 -12.64 -31.57 -2.70
CA SER A 182 -12.82 -31.53 -4.15
C SER A 182 -11.82 -30.61 -4.87
N MET A 183 -11.42 -29.49 -4.25
CA MET A 183 -10.41 -28.61 -4.83
C MET A 183 -9.00 -29.20 -4.70
N THR A 184 -8.76 -30.01 -3.66
CA THR A 184 -7.49 -30.72 -3.45
C THR A 184 -7.27 -31.77 -4.54
N GLU A 185 -8.29 -32.54 -4.91
CA GLU A 185 -8.24 -33.54 -5.98
C GLU A 185 -7.96 -32.93 -7.37
N SER A 186 -8.60 -31.80 -7.69
CA SER A 186 -8.33 -31.07 -8.93
C SER A 186 -6.93 -30.46 -8.94
N PHE A 187 -6.43 -30.01 -7.78
CA PHE A 187 -5.09 -29.45 -7.65
C PHE A 187 -3.98 -30.51 -7.70
N ASP A 188 -4.22 -31.76 -7.28
CA ASP A 188 -3.22 -32.82 -7.34
C ASP A 188 -2.78 -33.19 -8.77
N LYS A 189 -3.55 -32.76 -9.78
CA LYS A 189 -3.18 -32.86 -11.21
C LYS A 189 -2.18 -31.79 -11.64
N VAL A 190 -1.97 -30.74 -10.84
CA VAL A 190 -1.05 -29.63 -11.11
C VAL A 190 0.34 -30.02 -10.62
N LYS A 191 1.26 -30.25 -11.57
CA LYS A 191 2.66 -30.60 -11.26
C LYS A 191 3.52 -29.39 -10.93
N ASP A 192 3.30 -28.29 -11.65
CA ASP A 192 4.07 -27.04 -11.55
C ASP A 192 3.21 -25.84 -11.97
N LEU A 193 3.76 -24.64 -11.78
CA LEU A 193 3.17 -23.37 -12.22
C LEU A 193 3.82 -22.82 -13.50
N GLN A 194 4.76 -23.56 -14.10
CA GLN A 194 5.63 -23.07 -15.17
C GLN A 194 4.84 -22.68 -16.43
N ASN A 195 3.67 -23.28 -16.65
CA ASN A 195 2.81 -22.97 -17.80
C ASN A 195 1.61 -22.06 -17.46
N GLN A 196 1.43 -21.67 -16.19
CA GLN A 196 0.27 -20.91 -15.74
C GLN A 196 0.47 -19.40 -15.96
N GLY A 197 -0.59 -18.66 -16.31
CA GLY A 197 -0.55 -17.19 -16.33
C GLY A 197 0.33 -16.53 -17.41
N HIS A 198 0.59 -17.20 -18.55
CA HIS A 198 1.38 -16.65 -19.66
C HIS A 198 0.57 -15.88 -20.70
N ARG A 199 -0.68 -16.29 -20.90
CA ARG A 199 -1.62 -15.73 -21.88
C ARG A 199 -2.71 -14.97 -21.16
N LYS A 200 -3.57 -14.25 -21.88
CA LYS A 200 -4.77 -13.64 -21.29
C LYS A 200 -5.62 -14.72 -20.60
N PHE A 201 -6.09 -14.44 -19.38
CA PHE A 201 -7.04 -15.30 -18.69
C PHE A 201 -8.35 -15.40 -19.51
N VAL A 202 -8.85 -16.62 -19.72
CA VAL A 202 -10.07 -16.88 -20.49
C VAL A 202 -11.11 -17.54 -19.59
N VAL A 203 -12.30 -16.92 -19.52
CA VAL A 203 -13.43 -17.48 -18.78
C VAL A 203 -14.13 -18.54 -19.63
N HIS A 204 -13.91 -19.82 -19.31
CA HIS A 204 -14.59 -20.92 -20.01
C HIS A 204 -16.01 -21.15 -19.49
N ARG A 205 -16.96 -21.37 -20.41
CA ARG A 205 -18.37 -21.70 -20.09
C ARG A 205 -18.56 -22.98 -19.27
N SER A 206 -17.61 -23.91 -19.33
CA SER A 206 -17.64 -25.15 -18.54
C SER A 206 -17.40 -24.91 -17.05
N ASN A 207 -16.75 -23.81 -16.68
CA ASN A 207 -16.30 -23.55 -15.30
C ASN A 207 -17.39 -22.85 -14.48
N LEU A 208 -18.66 -23.11 -14.81
CA LEU A 208 -19.77 -22.24 -14.48
C LEU A 208 -21.00 -23.11 -14.13
N ILE A 209 -21.61 -22.89 -12.96
CA ILE A 209 -22.53 -23.86 -12.31
C ILE A 209 -23.87 -24.08 -13.05
N SER A 210 -24.32 -23.19 -13.96
CA SER A 210 -25.69 -23.25 -14.51
C SER A 210 -25.78 -23.33 -16.04
N LYS A 211 -26.67 -24.21 -16.54
CA LYS A 211 -27.04 -24.33 -17.97
C LYS A 211 -27.74 -23.08 -18.57
N ASN A 212 -28.20 -22.13 -17.75
CA ASN A 212 -28.88 -20.88 -18.19
C ASN A 212 -27.94 -19.67 -18.29
N TRP A 213 -26.72 -19.86 -18.79
CA TRP A 213 -25.69 -18.81 -18.80
C TRP A 213 -25.86 -17.83 -19.98
N ASN A 214 -26.03 -16.53 -19.71
CA ASN A 214 -26.14 -15.49 -20.73
C ASN A 214 -24.84 -14.66 -20.89
N ALA A 215 -24.71 -13.91 -21.99
CA ALA A 215 -23.53 -13.09 -22.29
C ALA A 215 -23.23 -12.02 -21.22
N GLN A 216 -24.25 -11.56 -20.48
CA GLN A 216 -24.10 -10.53 -19.46
C GLN A 216 -23.40 -11.06 -18.20
N LYS A 217 -23.68 -12.31 -17.79
CA LYS A 217 -22.98 -12.93 -16.65
C LYS A 217 -21.53 -13.29 -16.98
N THR A 218 -21.26 -13.79 -18.20
CA THR A 218 -19.87 -14.00 -18.67
C THR A 218 -19.07 -12.71 -18.55
N LYS A 219 -19.63 -11.60 -19.06
CA LYS A 219 -18.98 -10.30 -18.99
C LYS A 219 -18.71 -9.84 -17.55
N ARG A 220 -19.63 -10.07 -16.61
CA ARG A 220 -19.41 -9.75 -15.19
C ARG A 220 -18.28 -10.59 -14.58
N VAL A 221 -18.19 -11.88 -14.93
CA VAL A 221 -17.10 -12.76 -14.46
C VAL A 221 -15.76 -12.33 -15.08
N GLU A 222 -15.73 -11.98 -16.36
CA GLU A 222 -14.55 -11.43 -17.03
C GLU A 222 -14.10 -10.12 -16.37
N GLU A 223 -15.00 -9.13 -16.23
CA GLU A 223 -14.72 -7.84 -15.59
C GLU A 223 -14.21 -8.03 -14.14
N MET A 224 -14.81 -8.96 -13.38
CA MET A 224 -14.33 -9.33 -12.04
C MET A 224 -12.93 -9.95 -12.07
N SER A 225 -12.69 -10.90 -12.98
CA SER A 225 -11.42 -11.61 -13.08
C SER A 225 -10.30 -10.66 -13.44
N ASP A 226 -10.53 -9.81 -14.46
CA ASP A 226 -9.58 -8.79 -14.89
C ASP A 226 -9.26 -7.83 -13.73
N ASN A 227 -10.26 -7.43 -12.94
CA ASN A 227 -10.04 -6.60 -11.76
C ASN A 227 -9.15 -7.30 -10.71
N ILE A 228 -9.44 -8.55 -10.35
CA ILE A 228 -8.65 -9.31 -9.37
C ILE A 228 -7.22 -9.51 -9.87
N ILE A 229 -7.06 -9.85 -11.16
CA ILE A 229 -5.74 -10.03 -11.80
C ILE A 229 -4.95 -8.72 -11.73
N ASN A 230 -5.57 -7.58 -12.09
CA ASN A 230 -4.90 -6.28 -12.07
C ASN A 230 -4.46 -5.89 -10.66
N ILE A 231 -5.31 -6.06 -9.65
CA ILE A 231 -4.95 -5.78 -8.24
C ILE A 231 -3.75 -6.64 -7.81
N CYS A 232 -3.74 -7.94 -8.15
CA CYS A 232 -2.62 -8.81 -7.80
C CYS A 232 -1.36 -8.47 -8.60
N TRP A 233 -1.50 -8.03 -9.85
CA TRP A 233 -0.37 -7.59 -10.67
C TRP A 233 0.26 -6.30 -10.14
N GLU A 234 -0.56 -5.32 -9.74
CA GLU A 234 -0.09 -4.09 -9.07
C GLU A 234 0.67 -4.43 -7.79
N PHE A 235 0.13 -5.33 -6.96
CA PHE A 235 0.82 -5.81 -5.76
C PHE A 235 2.19 -6.42 -6.07
N VAL A 236 2.26 -7.33 -7.05
CA VAL A 236 3.54 -7.93 -7.48
C VAL A 236 4.52 -6.88 -7.99
N LYS A 237 4.04 -5.92 -8.78
CA LYS A 237 4.84 -4.81 -9.30
C LYS A 237 5.44 -3.98 -8.16
N THR A 238 4.63 -3.57 -7.19
CA THR A 238 5.11 -2.84 -6.01
C THR A 238 6.18 -3.62 -5.25
N LYS A 239 6.03 -4.95 -5.09
CA LYS A 239 7.07 -5.78 -4.47
C LYS A 239 8.34 -5.85 -5.32
N SER A 240 8.23 -5.94 -6.64
CA SER A 240 9.40 -5.94 -7.53
C SER A 240 10.22 -4.65 -7.48
N GLU A 241 9.60 -3.53 -7.12
CA GLU A 241 10.26 -2.23 -7.00
C GLU A 241 10.96 -2.03 -5.64
N SER A 242 10.67 -2.86 -4.63
CA SER A 242 11.14 -2.68 -3.25
C SER A 242 12.60 -3.08 -2.98
N LYS A 243 13.29 -3.72 -3.95
CA LYS A 243 14.65 -4.31 -3.82
C LYS A 243 14.84 -5.34 -2.70
N ASP A 244 13.75 -5.76 -2.06
CA ASP A 244 13.76 -6.78 -1.01
C ASP A 244 13.77 -8.20 -1.60
N ASP A 245 14.13 -9.20 -0.78
CA ASP A 245 13.99 -10.61 -1.17
C ASP A 245 12.51 -11.04 -1.25
N TYR A 246 12.26 -12.18 -1.88
CA TYR A 246 10.97 -12.85 -1.83
C TYR A 246 10.68 -13.40 -0.43
N ASP A 247 9.45 -13.17 0.04
CA ASP A 247 8.90 -13.76 1.25
C ASP A 247 7.54 -14.45 0.99
N ASP A 248 7.29 -15.57 1.68
CA ASP A 248 6.06 -16.36 1.52
C ASP A 248 4.80 -15.59 1.97
N THR A 249 4.95 -14.51 2.76
CA THR A 249 3.83 -13.60 3.06
C THR A 249 3.28 -12.94 1.80
N TYR A 250 4.10 -12.69 0.77
CA TYR A 250 3.64 -12.04 -0.46
C TYR A 250 2.60 -12.89 -1.19
N ILE A 251 2.85 -14.19 -1.31
CA ILE A 251 1.87 -15.10 -1.92
C ILE A 251 0.66 -15.31 -0.99
N SER A 252 0.87 -15.34 0.31
CA SER A 252 -0.21 -15.42 1.29
C SER A 252 -1.16 -14.22 1.19
N GLU A 253 -0.64 -13.01 1.00
CA GLU A 253 -1.42 -11.79 0.77
C GLU A 253 -2.18 -11.83 -0.55
N ILE A 254 -1.54 -12.25 -1.65
CA ILE A 254 -2.21 -12.46 -2.95
C ILE A 254 -3.40 -13.42 -2.79
N LEU A 255 -3.20 -14.55 -2.09
CA LEU A 255 -4.27 -15.52 -1.87
C LEU A 255 -5.42 -14.93 -1.02
N LYS A 256 -5.09 -14.15 0.01
CA LYS A 256 -6.10 -13.40 0.81
C LYS A 256 -6.86 -12.37 -0.04
N ILE A 257 -6.18 -11.64 -0.92
CA ILE A 257 -6.81 -10.67 -1.86
C ILE A 257 -7.81 -11.38 -2.77
N ILE A 258 -7.36 -12.47 -3.41
CA ILE A 258 -8.20 -13.29 -4.29
C ILE A 258 -9.44 -13.77 -3.52
N ASP A 259 -9.25 -14.31 -2.32
CA ASP A 259 -10.32 -14.85 -1.50
C ASP A 259 -11.32 -13.79 -1.03
N LYS A 260 -10.83 -12.63 -0.56
CA LYS A 260 -11.69 -11.50 -0.15
C LYS A 260 -12.52 -11.01 -1.33
N LYS A 261 -11.90 -10.80 -2.51
CA LYS A 261 -12.60 -10.29 -3.70
C LYS A 261 -13.57 -11.34 -4.28
N LEU A 262 -13.21 -12.62 -4.32
CA LEU A 262 -14.15 -13.67 -4.72
C LEU A 262 -15.37 -13.74 -3.79
N LYS A 263 -15.17 -13.58 -2.47
CA LYS A 263 -16.28 -13.52 -1.51
C LYS A 263 -17.20 -12.32 -1.74
N THR A 264 -16.67 -11.17 -2.16
CA THR A 264 -17.53 -10.01 -2.51
C THR A 264 -18.47 -10.27 -3.70
N HIS A 265 -18.13 -11.26 -4.53
CA HIS A 265 -18.86 -11.68 -5.73
C HIS A 265 -19.50 -13.08 -5.59
N GLU A 266 -19.86 -13.47 -4.36
CA GLU A 266 -20.53 -14.74 -4.08
C GLU A 266 -21.87 -14.87 -4.84
N ASP A 267 -22.50 -13.75 -5.21
CA ASP A 267 -23.68 -13.69 -6.08
C ASP A 267 -23.48 -14.37 -7.44
N LEU A 268 -22.23 -14.42 -7.93
CA LEU A 268 -21.92 -15.06 -9.20
C LEU A 268 -21.99 -16.58 -9.14
N LYS A 269 -21.99 -17.19 -7.94
CA LYS A 269 -22.03 -18.66 -7.72
C LYS A 269 -21.02 -19.37 -8.62
N LEU A 270 -19.75 -19.00 -8.48
CA LEU A 270 -18.63 -19.56 -9.25
C LEU A 270 -18.30 -20.96 -8.72
N ASN A 271 -17.99 -21.90 -9.62
CA ASN A 271 -17.59 -23.24 -9.21
C ASN A 271 -16.16 -23.24 -8.66
N GLU A 272 -15.79 -24.31 -7.95
CA GLU A 272 -14.46 -24.42 -7.35
C GLU A 272 -13.35 -24.53 -8.41
N ASP A 273 -13.61 -25.16 -9.56
CA ASP A 273 -12.64 -25.25 -10.66
C ASP A 273 -12.27 -23.88 -11.24
N PHE A 274 -13.23 -22.95 -11.32
CA PHE A 274 -12.99 -21.58 -11.75
C PHE A 274 -12.11 -20.84 -10.74
N LYS A 275 -12.46 -20.92 -9.45
CA LYS A 275 -11.68 -20.28 -8.38
C LYS A 275 -10.24 -20.82 -8.38
N LEU A 276 -10.07 -22.13 -8.57
CA LEU A 276 -8.78 -22.78 -8.70
C LEU A 276 -8.02 -22.28 -9.94
N SER A 277 -8.67 -22.23 -11.10
CA SER A 277 -8.06 -21.74 -12.35
C SER A 277 -7.57 -20.30 -12.22
N LEU A 278 -8.35 -19.42 -11.58
CA LEU A 278 -7.95 -18.04 -11.32
C LEU A 278 -6.76 -17.95 -10.34
N LYS A 279 -6.77 -18.74 -9.26
CA LYS A 279 -5.65 -18.83 -8.32
C LYS A 279 -4.38 -19.32 -9.02
N LEU A 280 -4.45 -20.39 -9.81
CA LEU A 280 -3.32 -20.93 -10.57
C LEU A 280 -2.76 -19.90 -11.54
N TYR A 281 -3.63 -19.21 -12.27
CA TYR A 281 -3.24 -18.14 -13.19
C TYR A 281 -2.43 -17.06 -12.47
N ILE A 282 -2.95 -16.55 -11.35
CA ILE A 282 -2.32 -15.46 -10.60
C ILE A 282 -1.03 -15.92 -9.94
N CYS A 283 -1.05 -17.08 -9.27
CA CYS A 283 0.14 -17.65 -8.64
C CYS A 283 1.25 -17.90 -9.68
N GLY A 284 0.88 -18.34 -10.89
CA GLY A 284 1.83 -18.60 -11.97
C GLY A 284 2.59 -17.35 -12.42
N PHE A 285 1.91 -16.23 -12.67
CA PHE A 285 2.63 -14.99 -13.01
C PHE A 285 3.38 -14.41 -11.81
N ALA A 286 2.78 -14.44 -10.62
CA ALA A 286 3.39 -13.90 -9.41
C ALA A 286 4.69 -14.65 -9.07
N SER A 287 4.69 -15.99 -9.12
CA SER A 287 5.87 -16.80 -8.81
C SER A 287 7.05 -16.52 -9.75
N ARG A 288 6.78 -16.24 -11.04
CA ARG A 288 7.84 -15.89 -11.99
C ARG A 288 8.49 -14.55 -11.65
N GLU A 289 7.69 -13.53 -11.34
CA GLU A 289 8.24 -12.24 -10.94
C GLU A 289 8.95 -12.34 -9.59
N PHE A 290 8.40 -13.08 -8.62
CA PHE A 290 9.05 -13.33 -7.34
C PHE A 290 10.37 -14.10 -7.47
N GLN A 291 10.48 -15.05 -8.41
CA GLN A 291 11.74 -15.71 -8.72
C GLN A 291 12.77 -14.70 -9.25
N LYS A 292 12.38 -13.74 -10.09
CA LYS A 292 13.28 -12.68 -10.57
C LYS A 292 13.75 -11.79 -9.42
N ILE A 293 12.83 -11.39 -8.54
CA ILE A 293 13.15 -10.61 -7.33
C ILE A 293 14.20 -11.34 -6.49
N HIS A 294 13.97 -12.63 -6.18
CA HIS A 294 14.91 -13.44 -5.41
C HIS A 294 16.28 -13.56 -6.07
N ASN A 295 16.31 -13.83 -7.37
CA ASN A 295 17.57 -13.94 -8.12
C ASN A 295 18.33 -12.61 -8.13
N GLN A 296 17.63 -11.49 -8.34
CA GLN A 296 18.21 -10.15 -8.30
C GLN A 296 18.73 -9.82 -6.90
N PHE A 297 17.98 -10.14 -5.86
CA PHE A 297 18.37 -9.92 -4.47
C PHE A 297 19.67 -10.65 -4.11
N ILE A 298 19.79 -11.94 -4.49
CA ILE A 298 21.03 -12.71 -4.31
C ILE A 298 22.19 -12.10 -5.08
N GLN A 299 21.95 -11.64 -6.31
CA GLN A 299 22.98 -11.04 -7.16
C GLN A 299 23.50 -9.72 -6.57
N GLU A 300 22.59 -8.83 -6.14
CA GLU A 300 22.91 -7.52 -5.56
C GLU A 300 23.58 -7.65 -4.18
N ASN A 301 23.18 -8.64 -3.38
CA ASN A 301 23.73 -8.87 -2.04
C ASN A 301 24.87 -9.88 -2.00
N ASN A 302 25.38 -10.30 -3.16
CA ASN A 302 26.51 -11.22 -3.24
C ASN A 302 27.74 -10.64 -2.50
N PRO A 303 28.26 -11.29 -1.45
CA PRO A 303 29.38 -10.76 -0.67
C PRO A 303 30.65 -10.50 -1.49
N ARG A 304 30.90 -11.29 -2.54
CA ARG A 304 32.05 -11.10 -3.43
C ARG A 304 31.85 -9.88 -4.32
N THR A 305 30.68 -9.73 -4.94
CA THR A 305 30.37 -8.54 -5.75
C THR A 305 30.44 -7.27 -4.89
N ALA A 306 29.92 -7.32 -3.67
CA ALA A 306 30.02 -6.20 -2.72
C ALA A 306 31.48 -5.86 -2.39
N LEU A 307 32.31 -6.87 -2.10
CA LEU A 307 33.73 -6.67 -1.84
C LEU A 307 34.47 -6.08 -3.06
N GLU A 308 34.21 -6.60 -4.26
CA GLU A 308 34.84 -6.10 -5.51
C GLU A 308 34.44 -4.64 -5.80
N ASN A 309 33.18 -4.29 -5.55
CA ASN A 309 32.70 -2.91 -5.64
C ASN A 309 33.43 -1.97 -4.66
N PHE A 310 34.05 -2.50 -3.61
CA PHE A 310 34.83 -1.74 -2.64
C PHE A 310 36.32 -1.69 -2.93
N LYS A 311 36.84 -2.45 -3.90
CA LYS A 311 38.26 -2.53 -4.24
C LYS A 311 38.90 -1.16 -4.44
N HIS A 312 38.30 -0.34 -5.30
CA HIS A 312 38.79 1.01 -5.59
C HIS A 312 38.84 1.89 -4.33
N THR A 313 37.88 1.74 -3.43
CA THR A 313 37.89 2.51 -2.17
C THR A 313 39.00 2.01 -1.24
N TYR A 314 39.16 0.70 -1.07
CA TYR A 314 40.26 0.14 -0.28
C TYR A 314 41.62 0.56 -0.82
N HIS A 315 41.79 0.56 -2.15
CA HIS A 315 42.99 1.01 -2.81
C HIS A 315 43.25 2.50 -2.57
N SER A 316 42.25 3.35 -2.83
CA SER A 316 42.35 4.79 -2.62
C SER A 316 42.64 5.15 -1.16
N ASP A 317 42.04 4.44 -0.20
CA ASP A 317 42.29 4.63 1.22
C ASP A 317 43.70 4.17 1.61
N PHE A 318 44.17 3.03 1.08
CA PHE A 318 45.54 2.55 1.27
C PHE A 318 46.58 3.57 0.79
N ILE A 319 46.44 4.08 -0.44
CA ILE A 319 47.34 5.09 -1.02
C ILE A 319 47.30 6.37 -0.19
N GLY A 320 46.10 6.84 0.17
CA GLY A 320 45.92 8.04 0.98
C GLY A 320 46.56 7.93 2.36
N LEU A 321 46.43 6.77 3.01
CA LEU A 321 47.07 6.48 4.31
C LEU A 321 48.59 6.38 4.18
N TYR A 322 49.12 5.77 3.11
CA TYR A 322 50.56 5.68 2.88
C TYR A 322 51.20 7.08 2.76
N HIS A 323 50.56 7.97 1.98
CA HIS A 323 51.03 9.34 1.75
C HIS A 323 50.60 10.36 2.83
N GLU A 324 50.00 9.90 3.93
CA GLU A 324 49.52 10.76 5.04
C GLU A 324 48.57 11.90 4.59
N GLN A 325 47.77 11.63 3.55
CA GLN A 325 46.81 12.60 3.03
C GLN A 325 45.63 12.77 3.99
N ASP A 326 45.19 14.01 4.22
CA ASP A 326 44.00 14.28 5.01
C ASP A 326 42.72 13.78 4.33
N GLN A 327 42.14 12.70 4.85
CA GLN A 327 40.91 12.08 4.34
C GLN A 327 39.63 12.64 4.98
N CYS A 328 39.69 13.64 5.87
CA CYS A 328 38.52 14.11 6.65
C CYS A 328 37.36 14.51 5.74
N SER A 329 37.65 15.33 4.72
CA SER A 329 36.66 15.83 3.77
C SER A 329 36.02 14.70 2.95
N LYS A 330 36.86 13.79 2.41
CA LYS A 330 36.41 12.64 1.61
C LYS A 330 35.49 11.72 2.42
N LYS A 331 35.88 11.36 3.64
CA LYS A 331 35.09 10.47 4.52
C LYS A 331 33.77 11.13 4.96
N ALA A 332 33.79 12.43 5.22
CA ALA A 332 32.57 13.19 5.54
C ALA A 332 31.60 13.27 4.35
N ASP A 333 32.10 13.50 3.13
CA ASP A 333 31.30 13.43 1.89
C ASP A 333 30.72 12.02 1.70
N GLU A 334 31.54 10.98 1.81
CA GLU A 334 31.09 9.60 1.66
C GLU A 334 29.99 9.24 2.67
N PHE A 335 30.17 9.57 3.96
CA PHE A 335 29.14 9.34 4.98
C PHE A 335 27.84 10.09 4.67
N THR A 336 27.95 11.35 4.25
CA THR A 336 26.77 12.15 3.91
C THR A 336 26.05 11.57 2.69
N ARG A 337 26.78 11.29 1.61
CA ARG A 337 26.22 10.89 0.32
C ARG A 337 25.71 9.44 0.30
N LYS A 338 26.38 8.52 1.01
CA LYS A 338 26.05 7.08 1.03
C LYS A 338 25.14 6.68 2.18
N CYS A 339 25.16 7.40 3.31
CA CYS A 339 24.39 7.03 4.49
C CYS A 339 23.30 8.05 4.83
N LEU A 340 23.66 9.31 5.08
CA LEU A 340 22.70 10.31 5.57
C LEU A 340 21.67 10.70 4.50
N LYS A 341 22.12 11.04 3.29
CA LYS A 341 21.25 11.50 2.20
C LYS A 341 20.19 10.47 1.82
N PRO A 342 20.53 9.19 1.54
CA PRO A 342 19.52 8.21 1.16
C PRO A 342 18.55 7.90 2.31
N ALA A 343 19.03 7.90 3.56
CA ALA A 343 18.17 7.67 4.72
C ALA A 343 17.16 8.81 4.91
N LEU A 344 17.58 10.06 4.69
CA LEU A 344 16.72 11.24 4.76
C LEU A 344 15.71 11.30 3.62
N GLU A 345 16.14 11.00 2.38
CA GLU A 345 15.23 10.89 1.23
C GLU A 345 14.13 9.87 1.51
N ARG A 346 14.51 8.70 2.04
CA ARG A 346 13.57 7.63 2.39
C ARG A 346 12.59 8.08 3.48
N TYR A 347 13.07 8.72 4.54
CA TYR A 347 12.23 9.27 5.60
C TYR A 347 11.17 10.24 5.05
N VAL A 348 11.57 11.15 4.16
CA VAL A 348 10.63 12.09 3.53
C VAL A 348 9.58 11.33 2.71
N THR A 349 9.98 10.37 1.87
CA THR A 349 9.04 9.60 1.04
C THR A 349 8.09 8.70 1.84
N GLU A 350 8.56 8.16 2.97
CA GLU A 350 7.80 7.32 3.90
C GLU A 350 6.72 8.13 4.63
N ASN A 351 7.00 9.38 4.98
CA ASN A 351 6.09 10.23 5.77
C ASN A 351 5.20 11.16 4.94
N LEU A 352 5.65 11.58 3.75
CA LEU A 352 4.94 12.58 2.95
C LEU A 352 3.51 12.16 2.59
N GLY A 353 3.31 10.90 2.20
CA GLY A 353 1.98 10.39 1.86
C GLY A 353 0.98 10.45 3.03
N MET A 354 1.45 10.25 4.26
CA MET A 354 0.63 10.37 5.47
C MET A 354 0.30 11.83 5.78
N GLU A 355 1.31 12.71 5.77
CA GLU A 355 1.10 14.16 5.98
C GLU A 355 0.12 14.73 4.95
N MET A 356 0.21 14.29 3.68
CA MET A 356 -0.75 14.67 2.64
C MET A 356 -2.17 14.22 3.01
N ALA A 357 -2.36 12.95 3.40
CA ALA A 357 -3.67 12.44 3.80
C ALA A 357 -4.25 13.21 5.00
N ASP A 358 -3.45 13.52 6.00
CA ASP A 358 -3.89 14.31 7.16
C ASP A 358 -4.34 15.71 6.74
N LYS A 359 -3.60 16.37 5.83
CA LYS A 359 -3.98 17.68 5.27
C LYS A 359 -5.25 17.63 4.41
N MET A 360 -5.61 16.48 3.83
CA MET A 360 -6.93 16.31 3.19
C MET A 360 -8.07 16.33 4.21
N VAL A 361 -7.82 15.82 5.42
CA VAL A 361 -8.83 15.68 6.49
C VAL A 361 -9.01 16.98 7.29
N ILE A 362 -7.94 17.73 7.55
CA ILE A 362 -7.97 18.93 8.40
C ILE A 362 -8.03 20.26 7.62
N GLY A 363 -7.79 20.24 6.31
CA GLY A 363 -7.68 21.44 5.47
C GLY A 363 -8.95 21.84 4.73
N GLU A 364 -8.79 22.47 3.56
CA GLU A 364 -9.89 22.93 2.68
C GLU A 364 -10.82 21.80 2.25
N ASN A 365 -10.29 20.59 2.08
CA ASN A 365 -11.05 19.41 1.72
C ASN A 365 -11.68 18.69 2.93
N SER A 366 -11.52 19.21 4.15
CA SER A 366 -12.05 18.59 5.37
C SER A 366 -13.55 18.31 5.28
N ALA A 367 -14.33 19.23 4.71
CA ALA A 367 -15.77 19.05 4.52
C ALA A 367 -16.09 17.84 3.62
N ILE A 368 -15.26 17.55 2.62
CA ILE A 368 -15.43 16.41 1.72
C ILE A 368 -15.13 15.10 2.46
N PHE A 369 -14.01 15.05 3.19
CA PHE A 369 -13.49 13.82 3.81
C PHE A 369 -13.89 13.62 5.28
N ARG A 370 -14.75 14.49 5.82
CA ARG A 370 -15.25 14.41 7.20
C ARG A 370 -16.01 13.12 7.46
N SER A 371 -16.95 12.80 6.58
CA SER A 371 -17.84 11.64 6.68
C SER A 371 -18.13 11.04 5.31
N ARG A 372 -18.69 9.82 5.28
CA ARG A 372 -19.11 9.17 4.04
C ARG A 372 -20.27 9.90 3.36
N THR A 373 -21.24 10.37 4.13
CA THR A 373 -22.37 11.14 3.61
C THR A 373 -21.90 12.44 2.94
N THR A 374 -21.03 13.20 3.61
CA THR A 374 -20.49 14.44 3.04
C THR A 374 -19.62 14.18 1.80
N PHE A 375 -18.89 13.07 1.78
CA PHE A 375 -18.13 12.64 0.61
C PHE A 375 -19.07 12.33 -0.57
N GLN A 376 -20.11 11.53 -0.34
CA GLN A 376 -21.10 11.17 -1.38
C GLN A 376 -21.82 12.41 -1.92
N ILE A 377 -22.23 13.35 -1.06
CA ILE A 377 -22.83 14.62 -1.50
C ILE A 377 -21.84 15.41 -2.36
N SER A 378 -20.57 15.49 -1.95
CA SER A 378 -19.52 16.20 -2.70
C SER A 378 -19.28 15.59 -4.08
N VAL A 379 -19.34 14.26 -4.19
CA VAL A 379 -19.28 13.53 -5.46
C VAL A 379 -20.49 13.89 -6.34
N LEU A 380 -21.71 13.85 -5.79
CA LEU A 380 -22.92 14.17 -6.56
C LEU A 380 -22.93 15.64 -7.03
N LYS A 381 -22.43 16.56 -6.21
CA LYS A 381 -22.23 17.96 -6.60
C LYS A 381 -21.24 18.11 -7.75
N ASN A 382 -20.08 17.48 -7.65
CA ASN A 382 -19.10 17.51 -8.74
C ASN A 382 -19.65 16.90 -10.05
N LEU A 383 -20.39 15.80 -9.97
CA LEU A 383 -21.09 15.22 -11.12
C LEU A 383 -22.11 16.18 -11.73
N LEU A 384 -22.83 16.95 -10.90
CA LEU A 384 -23.79 17.95 -11.35
C LEU A 384 -23.10 19.17 -11.96
N ASP A 385 -21.94 19.56 -11.44
CA ASP A 385 -21.12 20.66 -11.95
C ASP A 385 -20.56 20.34 -13.33
N GLU A 386 -19.91 19.18 -13.49
CA GLU A 386 -19.35 18.73 -14.77
C GLU A 386 -20.44 18.40 -15.79
N PHE A 387 -21.53 17.80 -15.34
CA PHE A 387 -22.71 17.42 -16.11
C PHE A 387 -22.42 16.69 -17.43
N LYS A 388 -21.48 15.74 -17.41
CA LYS A 388 -21.13 14.87 -18.56
C LYS A 388 -21.66 13.46 -18.36
N PHE A 389 -22.35 12.93 -19.38
CA PHE A 389 -22.91 11.58 -19.35
C PHE A 389 -21.86 10.51 -19.05
N GLU A 390 -20.68 10.61 -19.64
CA GLU A 390 -19.56 9.67 -19.49
C GLU A 390 -19.16 9.53 -18.03
N THR A 391 -19.10 10.66 -17.31
CA THR A 391 -18.77 10.72 -15.89
C THR A 391 -19.86 10.03 -15.05
N TYR A 392 -21.14 10.32 -15.30
CA TYR A 392 -22.26 9.62 -14.65
C TYR A 392 -22.27 8.12 -14.96
N PHE A 393 -22.01 7.75 -16.21
CA PHE A 393 -21.98 6.36 -16.62
C PHE A 393 -20.85 5.59 -15.92
N CYS A 394 -19.66 6.20 -15.79
CA CYS A 394 -18.54 5.64 -15.05
C CYS A 394 -18.88 5.49 -13.57
N PHE A 395 -19.40 6.53 -12.92
CA PHE A 395 -19.85 6.51 -11.52
C PHE A 395 -20.83 5.35 -11.22
N ILE A 396 -21.77 5.10 -12.14
CA ILE A 396 -22.80 4.07 -11.97
C ILE A 396 -22.26 2.67 -12.27
N LYS A 397 -21.49 2.53 -13.36
CA LYS A 397 -20.96 1.24 -13.83
C LYS A 397 -19.82 0.74 -12.95
N SER A 398 -18.91 1.63 -12.58
CA SER A 398 -17.62 1.35 -11.95
C SER A 398 -17.37 2.31 -10.78
N TYR A 399 -18.19 2.20 -9.74
CA TYR A 399 -18.16 3.09 -8.58
C TYR A 399 -16.78 3.14 -7.89
N GLU A 400 -16.11 1.99 -7.74
CA GLU A 400 -14.77 1.89 -7.12
C GLU A 400 -13.73 2.73 -7.87
N THR A 401 -13.62 2.53 -9.19
CA THR A 401 -12.71 3.28 -10.04
C THR A 401 -13.01 4.78 -9.99
N PHE A 402 -14.29 5.15 -10.14
CA PHE A 402 -14.68 6.55 -10.11
C PHE A 402 -14.31 7.23 -8.79
N VAL A 403 -14.57 6.57 -7.65
CA VAL A 403 -14.24 7.13 -6.33
C VAL A 403 -12.73 7.31 -6.18
N LYS A 404 -11.94 6.32 -6.61
CA LYS A 404 -10.47 6.44 -6.61
C LYS A 404 -10.01 7.64 -7.44
N ASP A 405 -10.49 7.78 -8.67
CA ASP A 405 -10.12 8.89 -9.56
C ASP A 405 -10.50 10.25 -8.95
N PHE A 406 -11.73 10.35 -8.42
CA PHE A 406 -12.20 11.58 -7.76
C PHE A 406 -11.33 11.97 -6.57
N ILE A 407 -10.94 11.02 -5.73
CA ILE A 407 -10.05 11.27 -4.59
C ILE A 407 -8.69 11.76 -5.08
N PHE A 408 -8.13 11.11 -6.10
CA PHE A 408 -6.84 11.50 -6.67
C PHE A 408 -6.88 12.92 -7.23
N ASP A 409 -7.94 13.30 -7.95
CA ASP A 409 -8.11 14.64 -8.48
C ASP A 409 -8.19 15.70 -7.37
N LYS A 410 -8.83 15.39 -6.24
CA LYS A 410 -8.85 16.30 -5.07
C LYS A 410 -7.47 16.46 -4.44
N ILE A 411 -6.72 15.37 -4.30
CA ILE A 411 -5.33 15.39 -3.80
C ILE A 411 -4.47 16.23 -4.74
N LYS A 412 -4.50 15.94 -6.05
CA LYS A 412 -3.75 16.67 -7.07
C LYS A 412 -4.07 18.16 -7.02
N LYS A 413 -5.35 18.53 -7.01
CA LYS A 413 -5.77 19.93 -6.93
C LYS A 413 -5.23 20.61 -5.65
N GLN A 414 -5.33 19.97 -4.49
CA GLN A 414 -4.88 20.56 -3.23
C GLN A 414 -3.36 20.75 -3.18
N PHE A 415 -2.58 19.79 -3.67
CA PHE A 415 -1.13 19.78 -3.47
C PHE A 415 -0.33 20.37 -4.64
N SER A 416 -0.93 20.47 -5.83
CA SER A 416 -0.38 21.27 -6.93
C SER A 416 -0.61 22.78 -6.73
N ALA A 417 -1.54 23.19 -5.86
CA ALA A 417 -1.77 24.61 -5.55
C ALA A 417 -0.65 25.16 -4.66
N GLU A 418 -0.17 26.37 -4.96
CA GLU A 418 0.72 27.18 -4.11
C GLU A 418 1.97 26.44 -3.57
N ASN A 419 2.46 25.46 -4.35
CA ASN A 419 3.59 24.60 -3.96
C ASN A 419 3.39 23.92 -2.60
N ARG A 420 2.15 23.58 -2.21
CA ARG A 420 1.82 22.97 -0.91
C ARG A 420 2.53 21.63 -0.69
N MET A 421 2.71 20.83 -1.75
CA MET A 421 3.50 19.60 -1.66
C MET A 421 4.96 19.88 -1.28
N ILE A 422 5.58 20.86 -1.95
CA ILE A 422 6.98 21.25 -1.70
C ILE A 422 7.14 21.77 -0.27
N LYS A 423 6.18 22.54 0.25
CA LYS A 423 6.20 23.00 1.64
C LYS A 423 6.16 21.84 2.65
N LEU A 424 5.45 20.76 2.35
CA LEU A 424 5.45 19.56 3.18
C LEU A 424 6.77 18.78 3.09
N GLU A 425 7.32 18.64 1.88
CA GLU A 425 8.65 18.05 1.66
C GLU A 425 9.72 18.82 2.44
N GLU A 426 9.73 20.15 2.35
CA GLU A 426 10.66 21.02 3.08
C GLU A 426 10.47 20.94 4.60
N LYS A 427 9.23 20.85 5.10
CA LYS A 427 8.94 20.64 6.52
C LYS A 427 9.59 19.34 7.02
N LEU A 428 9.30 18.22 6.35
CA LEU A 428 9.84 16.90 6.73
C LEU A 428 11.37 16.86 6.61
N LEU A 429 11.90 17.46 5.56
CA LEU A 429 13.35 17.55 5.36
C LEU A 429 14.01 18.34 6.48
N ASN A 430 13.47 19.51 6.85
CA ASN A 430 14.00 20.32 7.94
C ASN A 430 13.94 19.56 9.28
N GLU A 431 12.86 18.84 9.57
CA GLU A 431 12.75 17.99 10.77
C GLU A 431 13.87 16.95 10.81
N GLY A 432 14.09 16.19 9.73
CA GLY A 432 15.14 15.18 9.66
C GLY A 432 16.56 15.75 9.69
N THR A 433 16.81 16.85 8.98
CA THR A 433 18.11 17.56 8.98
C THR A 433 18.43 18.11 10.37
N ASN A 434 17.45 18.66 11.10
CA ASN A 434 17.65 19.17 12.44
C ASN A 434 18.00 18.05 13.43
N GLU A 435 17.34 16.89 13.33
CA GLU A 435 17.68 15.72 14.14
C GLU A 435 19.11 15.23 13.86
N MET A 436 19.54 15.22 12.59
CA MET A 436 20.92 14.88 12.24
C MET A 436 21.92 15.84 12.87
N LYS A 437 21.66 17.15 12.79
CA LYS A 437 22.51 18.19 13.40
C LYS A 437 22.61 18.00 14.90
N GLN A 438 21.47 17.77 15.56
CA GLN A 438 21.43 17.48 16.99
C GLN A 438 22.22 16.20 17.33
N ALA A 439 22.06 15.12 16.56
CA ALA A 439 22.81 13.88 16.79
C ALA A 439 24.32 14.06 16.63
N ILE A 440 24.77 14.89 15.68
CA ILE A 440 26.18 15.25 15.49
C ILE A 440 26.70 16.06 16.69
N GLU A 441 25.97 17.07 17.14
CA GLU A 441 26.34 17.92 18.28
C GLU A 441 26.42 17.11 19.58
N GLU A 442 25.44 16.25 19.84
CA GLU A 442 25.44 15.40 21.03
C GLU A 442 26.57 14.36 21.00
N ALA A 443 26.89 13.80 19.83
CA ALA A 443 28.03 12.89 19.69
C ALA A 443 29.37 13.61 19.85
N GLU A 444 29.47 14.88 19.45
CA GLU A 444 30.68 15.70 19.61
C GLU A 444 30.94 16.03 21.09
N GLN A 445 29.88 16.17 21.87
CA GLN A 445 29.94 16.46 23.30
C GLN A 445 30.18 15.23 24.19
N ASP A 446 30.07 14.00 23.65
CA ASP A 446 30.26 12.77 24.44
C ASP A 446 31.76 12.47 24.64
N PRO A 447 32.30 12.62 25.87
CA PRO A 447 33.72 12.41 26.12
C PRO A 447 34.15 10.94 25.98
N LYS A 448 33.20 10.00 25.88
CA LYS A 448 33.50 8.57 25.67
C LYS A 448 33.86 8.25 24.23
N ILE A 449 33.59 9.16 23.28
CA ILE A 449 33.82 8.96 21.86
C ILE A 449 35.17 9.54 21.48
N ASN A 450 36.17 8.67 21.32
CA ASN A 450 37.55 9.05 21.04
C ASN A 450 38.03 8.69 19.62
N ASP A 451 37.18 8.07 18.79
CA ASP A 451 37.48 7.73 17.40
C ASP A 451 36.30 8.01 16.45
N ILE A 452 36.60 8.11 15.15
CA ILE A 452 35.60 8.40 14.11
C ILE A 452 34.59 7.24 13.94
N LYS A 453 35.04 6.01 14.16
CA LYS A 453 34.18 4.82 14.11
C LYS A 453 33.10 4.87 15.19
N GLY A 454 33.45 5.18 16.42
CA GLY A 454 32.53 5.38 17.54
C GLY A 454 31.61 6.58 17.31
N PHE A 455 32.14 7.65 16.72
CA PHE A 455 31.37 8.84 16.38
C PHE A 455 30.26 8.56 15.35
N ILE A 456 30.62 7.97 14.20
CA ILE A 456 29.65 7.59 13.16
C ILE A 456 28.59 6.64 13.72
N LYS A 457 29.00 5.60 14.45
CA LYS A 457 28.06 4.64 15.06
C LYS A 457 27.11 5.30 16.04
N THR A 458 27.57 6.28 16.82
CA THR A 458 26.74 7.01 17.77
C THR A 458 25.68 7.85 17.05
N ILE A 459 26.05 8.55 15.96
CA ILE A 459 25.10 9.29 15.13
C ILE A 459 24.03 8.33 14.58
N CYS A 460 24.44 7.22 13.96
CA CYS A 460 23.50 6.24 13.41
C CYS A 460 22.55 5.68 14.48
N LYS A 461 23.07 5.41 15.69
CA LYS A 461 22.28 4.93 16.82
C LYS A 461 21.25 5.95 17.29
N LYS A 462 21.65 7.23 17.46
CA LYS A 462 20.71 8.29 17.87
C LYS A 462 19.55 8.47 16.89
N LEU A 463 19.80 8.22 15.61
CA LEU A 463 18.81 8.38 14.54
C LEU A 463 18.03 7.10 14.20
N GLU A 464 18.30 5.98 14.87
CA GLU A 464 17.81 4.64 14.48
C GLU A 464 16.29 4.46 14.58
N ASN A 465 15.58 5.31 15.33
CA ASN A 465 14.13 5.26 15.42
C ASN A 465 13.43 5.96 14.24
N LYS A 466 14.14 6.80 13.49
CA LYS A 466 13.59 7.60 12.39
C LYS A 466 14.18 7.27 11.03
N LEU A 467 15.47 6.94 10.99
CA LEU A 467 16.24 6.73 9.77
C LEU A 467 16.78 5.31 9.76
N VAL A 468 16.67 4.59 8.63
CA VAL A 468 17.43 3.35 8.46
C VAL A 468 18.65 3.58 7.59
N PHE A 469 19.78 3.10 8.07
CA PHE A 469 21.06 3.21 7.37
C PHE A 469 21.47 1.84 6.80
N SER A 470 22.24 1.89 5.72
CA SER A 470 22.95 0.72 5.18
C SER A 470 24.08 0.34 6.14
N LYS A 471 24.01 -0.86 6.72
CA LYS A 471 25.05 -1.34 7.64
C LYS A 471 26.38 -1.48 6.92
N ASP A 472 26.36 -2.02 5.70
CA ASP A 472 27.57 -2.21 4.88
C ASP A 472 28.27 -0.88 4.58
N ASP A 473 27.52 0.15 4.18
CA ASP A 473 28.10 1.47 3.89
C ASP A 473 28.65 2.12 5.16
N VAL A 474 27.91 2.06 6.28
CA VAL A 474 28.36 2.59 7.58
C VAL A 474 29.63 1.86 8.05
N ASP A 475 29.63 0.53 8.05
CA ASP A 475 30.78 -0.26 8.47
C ASP A 475 31.98 -0.02 7.55
N LYS A 476 31.79 0.20 6.25
CA LYS A 476 32.87 0.51 5.31
C LYS A 476 33.50 1.86 5.59
N ILE A 477 32.67 2.91 5.67
CA ILE A 477 33.14 4.29 5.88
C ILE A 477 33.81 4.43 7.26
N SER A 478 33.38 3.62 8.23
CA SER A 478 33.97 3.59 9.56
C SER A 478 35.35 2.90 9.64
N ARG A 479 35.86 2.32 8.55
CA ARG A 479 37.15 1.61 8.50
C ARG A 479 38.25 2.45 7.87
N LEU A 480 39.50 2.05 8.15
CA LEU A 480 40.71 2.68 7.59
C LEU A 480 40.73 4.20 7.81
N ASN A 481 40.43 4.62 9.05
CA ASN A 481 40.34 6.01 9.44
C ASN A 481 41.53 6.40 10.33
N ASP A 482 42.47 7.17 9.79
CA ASP A 482 43.54 7.87 10.53
C ASP A 482 43.35 9.39 10.38
N VAL A 483 42.18 9.85 10.79
CA VAL A 483 41.66 11.20 10.48
C VAL A 483 41.41 11.98 11.76
N ASN A 484 41.69 13.29 11.71
CA ASN A 484 41.46 14.19 12.85
C ASN A 484 39.96 14.32 13.11
N GLN A 485 39.50 13.83 14.26
CA GLN A 485 38.09 13.80 14.64
C GLN A 485 37.44 15.20 14.56
N LYS A 486 38.10 16.26 15.03
CA LYS A 486 37.55 17.63 14.99
C LYS A 486 37.35 18.11 13.55
N LYS A 487 38.37 17.95 12.70
CA LYS A 487 38.30 18.35 11.30
C LYS A 487 37.24 17.55 10.52
N PHE A 488 37.11 16.25 10.82
CA PHE A 488 36.03 15.42 10.28
C PHE A 488 34.65 15.98 10.63
N ILE A 489 34.42 16.36 11.90
CA ILE A 489 33.14 16.91 12.36
C ILE A 489 32.83 18.23 11.64
N GLU A 490 33.82 19.12 11.50
CA GLU A 490 33.66 20.38 10.76
C GLU A 490 33.27 20.14 9.29
N CYS A 491 33.97 19.23 8.60
CA CYS A 491 33.61 18.83 7.24
C CYS A 491 32.19 18.25 7.19
N LEU A 492 31.84 17.35 8.11
CA LEU A 492 30.53 16.70 8.14
C LEU A 492 29.40 17.72 8.29
N LYS A 493 29.53 18.70 9.19
CA LYS A 493 28.53 19.77 9.34
C LYS A 493 28.33 20.56 8.04
N CYS A 494 29.41 20.83 7.30
CA CYS A 494 29.34 21.48 5.99
C CYS A 494 28.58 20.61 4.96
N TYR A 495 28.93 19.34 4.84
CA TYR A 495 28.28 18.42 3.91
C TYR A 495 26.81 18.20 4.21
N VAL A 496 26.42 18.11 5.49
CA VAL A 496 25.01 18.01 5.92
C VAL A 496 24.21 19.25 5.50
N ASN A 497 24.78 20.45 5.63
CA ASN A 497 24.13 21.69 5.17
C ASN A 497 23.98 21.72 3.64
N ASN A 498 25.01 21.31 2.89
CA ASN A 498 24.96 21.26 1.44
C ASN A 498 23.95 20.21 0.95
N MET A 499 23.88 19.05 1.61
CA MET A 499 22.92 17.99 1.34
C MET A 499 21.48 18.49 1.47
N ASP A 500 21.17 19.23 2.54
CA ASP A 500 19.84 19.83 2.77
C ASP A 500 19.42 20.72 1.58
N THR A 501 20.31 21.60 1.12
CA THR A 501 20.08 22.46 -0.05
C THR A 501 19.86 21.64 -1.32
N CYS A 502 20.74 20.66 -1.61
CA CYS A 502 20.62 19.82 -2.80
C CYS A 502 19.32 19.00 -2.81
N LEU A 503 18.87 18.52 -1.64
CA LEU A 503 17.61 17.78 -1.54
C LEU A 503 16.40 18.66 -1.84
N LYS A 504 16.37 19.90 -1.31
CA LYS A 504 15.32 20.89 -1.61
C LYS A 504 15.21 21.15 -3.11
N GLU A 505 16.33 21.41 -3.77
CA GLU A 505 16.37 21.61 -5.23
C GLU A 505 15.89 20.37 -5.99
N SER A 506 16.34 19.18 -5.57
CA SER A 506 15.95 17.92 -6.21
C SER A 506 14.46 17.61 -6.10
N PHE A 507 13.84 17.95 -4.96
CA PHE A 507 12.40 17.79 -4.78
C PHE A 507 11.63 18.84 -5.57
N GLN A 508 12.09 20.08 -5.63
CA GLN A 508 11.47 21.12 -6.45
C GLN A 508 11.47 20.78 -7.95
N ALA A 509 12.50 20.07 -8.44
CA ALA A 509 12.61 19.68 -9.84
C ALA A 509 11.68 18.55 -10.29
N ARG A 510 11.12 17.75 -9.38
CA ARG A 510 10.24 16.60 -9.73
C ARG A 510 8.81 17.07 -9.94
N ASP A 511 8.13 16.52 -10.95
CA ASP A 511 6.71 16.75 -11.16
C ASP A 511 5.85 15.98 -10.14
N PHE A 512 4.58 16.37 -10.02
CA PHE A 512 3.64 15.80 -9.06
C PHE A 512 3.47 14.28 -9.23
N GLN A 513 3.36 13.77 -10.45
CA GLN A 513 3.11 12.35 -10.68
C GLN A 513 4.32 11.53 -10.27
N SER A 514 5.52 11.94 -10.70
CA SER A 514 6.77 11.30 -10.30
C SER A 514 6.94 11.25 -8.78
N LYS A 515 6.57 12.32 -8.07
CA LYS A 515 6.60 12.34 -6.60
C LYS A 515 5.60 11.36 -5.98
N ILE A 516 4.36 11.36 -6.46
CA ILE A 516 3.34 10.41 -5.99
C ILE A 516 3.79 8.97 -6.21
N ASP A 517 4.37 8.66 -7.37
CA ASP A 517 4.79 7.32 -7.74
C ASP A 517 5.91 6.80 -6.81
N CYS A 518 6.76 7.69 -6.29
CA CYS A 518 7.81 7.37 -5.31
C CYS A 518 7.32 7.20 -3.86
N LEU A 519 6.07 7.57 -3.53
CA LEU A 519 5.58 7.43 -2.14
C LEU A 519 5.34 5.97 -1.78
N GLU A 520 5.80 5.54 -0.61
CA GLU A 520 5.52 4.18 -0.12
C GLU A 520 4.03 4.03 0.26
N THR A 521 3.49 5.01 0.97
CA THR A 521 2.05 5.04 1.30
C THR A 521 1.35 6.06 0.41
N LYS A 522 0.45 5.63 -0.46
CA LYS A 522 -0.29 6.55 -1.32
C LYS A 522 -1.39 7.27 -0.52
N PRO A 523 -1.45 8.63 -0.56
CA PRO A 523 -2.51 9.36 0.13
C PRO A 523 -3.91 9.01 -0.40
N GLN A 524 -4.02 8.65 -1.67
CA GLN A 524 -5.27 8.20 -2.29
C GLN A 524 -5.83 6.96 -1.60
N ASP A 525 -4.99 5.98 -1.27
CA ASP A 525 -5.43 4.73 -0.63
C ASP A 525 -5.90 4.96 0.81
N LEU A 526 -5.19 5.82 1.55
CA LEU A 526 -5.60 6.23 2.90
C LEU A 526 -6.97 6.94 2.86
N MET A 527 -7.15 7.87 1.92
CA MET A 527 -8.41 8.58 1.77
C MET A 527 -9.54 7.66 1.30
N PHE A 528 -9.24 6.76 0.36
CA PHE A 528 -10.20 5.77 -0.14
C PHE A 528 -10.69 4.88 0.99
N LYS A 529 -9.77 4.30 1.78
CA LYS A 529 -10.11 3.46 2.94
C LYS A 529 -11.02 4.19 3.94
N ARG A 530 -10.83 5.50 4.10
CA ARG A 530 -11.65 6.34 4.99
C ARG A 530 -13.10 6.48 4.51
N VAL A 531 -13.34 6.64 3.20
CA VAL A 531 -14.66 7.03 2.65
C VAL A 531 -15.39 5.93 1.88
N TRP A 532 -14.73 4.81 1.56
CA TRP A 532 -15.29 3.77 0.68
C TRP A 532 -16.47 2.99 1.29
N GLY A 533 -16.43 2.71 2.59
CA GLY A 533 -17.41 1.84 3.25
C GLY A 533 -17.29 0.37 2.79
N CYS A 534 -18.40 -0.38 2.75
CA CYS A 534 -18.37 -1.80 2.39
C CYS A 534 -18.34 -2.08 0.87
N GLY A 535 -18.47 -1.05 0.03
CA GLY A 535 -18.44 -1.17 -1.44
C GLY A 535 -19.65 -1.88 -2.07
N LYS A 536 -20.63 -2.36 -1.29
CA LYS A 536 -21.85 -2.98 -1.81
C LYS A 536 -22.78 -1.92 -2.43
N GLN A 537 -23.50 -2.31 -3.49
CA GLN A 537 -24.44 -1.43 -4.19
C GLN A 537 -25.82 -2.08 -4.26
N CYS A 538 -26.87 -1.25 -4.13
CA CYS A 538 -28.25 -1.70 -4.17
C CYS A 538 -28.50 -2.58 -5.41
N PRO A 539 -29.12 -3.77 -5.26
CA PRO A 539 -29.27 -4.72 -6.36
C PRO A 539 -30.08 -4.14 -7.54
N PHE A 540 -30.97 -3.19 -7.26
CA PHE A 540 -31.87 -2.60 -8.25
C PHE A 540 -31.32 -1.33 -8.89
N CYS A 541 -31.00 -0.29 -8.11
CA CYS A 541 -30.59 1.01 -8.65
C CYS A 541 -29.07 1.23 -8.69
N LYS A 542 -28.27 0.32 -8.11
CA LYS A 542 -26.81 0.42 -8.00
C LYS A 542 -26.31 1.62 -7.17
N ALA A 543 -27.16 2.22 -6.34
CA ALA A 543 -26.71 3.21 -5.36
C ALA A 543 -25.78 2.55 -4.32
N PRO A 544 -24.68 3.19 -3.91
CA PRO A 544 -23.75 2.62 -2.94
C PRO A 544 -24.36 2.54 -1.55
N CYS A 545 -23.99 1.51 -0.79
CA CYS A 545 -24.45 1.32 0.59
C CYS A 545 -23.97 2.47 1.50
N GLU A 546 -24.84 2.92 2.39
CA GLU A 546 -24.57 4.00 3.35
C GLU A 546 -24.24 3.47 4.76
N ALA A 547 -24.43 2.18 5.01
CA ALA A 547 -24.26 1.57 6.32
C ALA A 547 -22.84 1.74 6.89
N GLY A 548 -22.76 1.89 8.22
CA GLY A 548 -21.52 2.11 8.96
C GLY A 548 -20.49 0.96 8.88
N GLY A 549 -19.20 1.28 8.70
CA GLY A 549 -18.12 0.29 8.78
C GLY A 549 -18.11 -0.79 7.67
N GLU A 550 -17.12 -1.70 7.69
CA GLU A 550 -17.14 -2.90 6.84
C GLU A 550 -18.11 -3.97 7.39
N ALA A 551 -18.28 -4.04 8.72
CA ALA A 551 -19.09 -5.04 9.41
C ALA A 551 -20.48 -4.51 9.79
N HIS A 552 -21.48 -4.82 8.97
CA HIS A 552 -22.90 -4.58 9.27
C HIS A 552 -23.78 -5.70 8.71
N THR A 553 -24.93 -5.91 9.32
CA THR A 553 -25.85 -7.01 8.97
C THR A 553 -26.80 -6.66 7.83
N LYS A 554 -27.09 -5.37 7.65
CA LYS A 554 -28.02 -4.85 6.63
C LYS A 554 -27.39 -3.75 5.81
N HIS A 555 -27.54 -3.86 4.49
CA HIS A 555 -27.20 -2.83 3.53
C HIS A 555 -28.43 -1.97 3.24
N PHE A 556 -28.29 -0.65 3.33
CA PHE A 556 -29.35 0.28 2.99
C PHE A 556 -28.83 1.48 2.19
N VAL A 557 -29.76 2.23 1.61
CA VAL A 557 -29.54 3.51 0.93
C VAL A 557 -30.72 4.41 1.29
N SER A 558 -30.45 5.63 1.76
CA SER A 558 -31.52 6.57 2.12
C SER A 558 -32.20 7.16 0.88
N ILE A 559 -31.40 7.44 -0.18
CA ILE A 559 -31.91 8.05 -1.42
C ILE A 559 -31.68 7.12 -2.61
N HIS A 560 -32.72 6.38 -2.99
CA HIS A 560 -32.68 5.56 -4.20
C HIS A 560 -32.87 6.40 -5.47
N ARG A 561 -32.17 6.00 -6.53
CA ARG A 561 -32.30 6.57 -7.89
C ARG A 561 -33.17 5.69 -8.80
N PRO A 562 -33.68 6.23 -9.94
CA PRO A 562 -34.42 5.47 -10.93
C PRO A 562 -33.69 4.18 -11.32
N LYS A 563 -34.38 3.04 -11.24
CA LYS A 563 -33.76 1.73 -11.51
C LYS A 563 -33.23 1.60 -12.94
N GLY A 564 -33.76 2.38 -13.89
CA GLY A 564 -33.27 2.48 -15.26
C GLY A 564 -31.80 2.89 -15.36
N LEU A 565 -31.34 3.75 -14.46
CA LEU A 565 -29.92 4.10 -14.34
C LEU A 565 -29.10 2.88 -13.91
N GLY A 566 -29.68 1.97 -13.11
CA GLY A 566 -29.11 0.67 -12.74
C GLY A 566 -29.30 -0.45 -13.77
N ARG A 567 -29.68 -0.12 -15.02
CA ARG A 567 -29.97 -1.02 -16.16
C ARG A 567 -31.32 -1.75 -16.16
N TYR A 568 -32.24 -1.43 -15.24
CA TYR A 568 -33.57 -2.03 -15.28
C TYR A 568 -34.44 -1.45 -16.40
N ARG A 569 -35.10 -2.34 -17.14
CA ARG A 569 -36.04 -1.98 -18.20
C ARG A 569 -37.28 -2.85 -18.13
N PHE A 570 -38.39 -2.34 -18.63
CA PHE A 570 -39.60 -3.13 -18.83
C PHE A 570 -39.33 -4.23 -19.87
N VAL A 571 -39.81 -5.44 -19.60
CA VAL A 571 -39.52 -6.63 -20.44
C VAL A 571 -40.11 -6.48 -21.83
N ASN A 572 -41.38 -6.07 -21.92
CA ASN A 572 -42.11 -6.02 -23.19
C ASN A 572 -41.69 -4.80 -24.02
N SER A 573 -41.77 -3.60 -23.43
CA SER A 573 -41.46 -2.36 -24.15
C SER A 573 -39.97 -2.12 -24.33
N LYS A 574 -39.11 -2.79 -23.54
CA LYS A 574 -37.66 -2.56 -23.43
C LYS A 574 -37.29 -1.15 -22.94
N LYS A 575 -38.26 -0.35 -22.48
CA LYS A 575 -38.03 1.01 -21.98
C LYS A 575 -37.38 1.00 -20.60
N LEU A 576 -36.45 1.92 -20.34
CA LEU A 576 -35.85 2.10 -19.01
C LEU A 576 -36.90 2.46 -17.94
N VAL A 577 -36.70 1.98 -16.71
CA VAL A 577 -37.65 2.17 -15.60
C VAL A 577 -37.34 3.46 -14.82
N THR A 578 -38.36 4.31 -14.63
CA THR A 578 -38.24 5.56 -13.85
C THR A 578 -38.50 5.37 -12.36
N ASN A 579 -39.26 4.34 -11.97
CA ASN A 579 -39.53 4.02 -10.57
C ASN A 579 -38.24 3.76 -9.78
N ILE A 580 -38.24 4.18 -8.52
CA ILE A 580 -37.17 3.89 -7.55
C ILE A 580 -37.48 2.62 -6.76
N CYS A 581 -36.56 2.23 -5.87
CA CYS A 581 -36.64 0.93 -5.18
C CYS A 581 -37.79 0.91 -4.16
N THR A 582 -37.88 1.92 -3.30
CA THR A 582 -38.89 2.03 -2.22
C THR A 582 -40.32 1.96 -2.76
N SER A 583 -40.65 2.78 -3.77
CA SER A 583 -41.97 2.76 -4.41
C SER A 583 -42.27 1.44 -5.14
N SER A 584 -41.25 0.76 -5.66
CA SER A 584 -41.45 -0.57 -6.26
C SER A 584 -41.76 -1.63 -5.20
N VAL A 585 -41.04 -1.62 -4.07
CA VAL A 585 -41.28 -2.52 -2.93
C VAL A 585 -42.66 -2.27 -2.32
N TYR A 586 -43.13 -1.02 -2.26
CA TYR A 586 -44.50 -0.72 -1.83
C TYR A 586 -45.58 -1.25 -2.79
N SER A 587 -45.32 -1.17 -4.09
CA SER A 587 -46.28 -1.55 -5.13
C SER A 587 -46.51 -3.06 -5.28
N ASN A 588 -47.53 -3.46 -6.05
CA ASN A 588 -47.73 -4.86 -6.48
C ASN A 588 -46.92 -5.24 -7.73
N THR A 589 -45.92 -4.43 -8.10
CA THR A 589 -45.08 -4.74 -9.26
C THR A 589 -44.13 -5.91 -8.96
N SER A 590 -43.70 -6.58 -10.01
CA SER A 590 -42.75 -7.69 -9.93
C SER A 590 -41.45 -7.32 -10.62
N PHE A 591 -40.37 -7.99 -10.24
CA PHE A 591 -39.11 -7.98 -10.95
C PHE A 591 -38.75 -9.38 -11.40
N LYS A 592 -37.96 -9.44 -12.46
CA LYS A 592 -37.22 -10.64 -12.79
C LYS A 592 -35.80 -10.23 -13.10
N CYS A 593 -34.86 -10.97 -12.58
CA CYS A 593 -33.45 -10.79 -12.83
C CYS A 593 -32.77 -12.16 -12.85
N HIS A 594 -31.47 -12.18 -13.11
CA HIS A 594 -30.70 -13.40 -13.05
C HIS A 594 -30.82 -14.08 -11.67
N ASP A 595 -30.83 -13.31 -10.59
CA ASP A 595 -30.88 -13.84 -9.22
C ASP A 595 -32.22 -14.53 -8.89
N THR A 596 -33.26 -14.23 -9.67
CA THR A 596 -34.55 -14.94 -9.62
C THR A 596 -34.65 -16.06 -10.66
N ASN A 597 -33.54 -16.48 -11.26
CA ASN A 597 -33.48 -17.41 -12.40
C ASN A 597 -34.40 -16.95 -13.54
N ASP A 598 -34.48 -15.64 -13.80
CA ASP A 598 -35.38 -15.02 -14.77
C ASP A 598 -36.89 -15.26 -14.53
N HIS A 599 -37.28 -15.72 -13.33
CA HIS A 599 -38.67 -15.83 -12.92
C HIS A 599 -39.16 -14.52 -12.31
N TRP A 600 -40.43 -14.22 -12.53
CA TRP A 600 -41.08 -13.08 -11.89
C TRP A 600 -41.23 -13.32 -10.38
N ARG A 601 -40.83 -12.33 -9.60
CA ARG A 601 -41.01 -12.27 -8.15
C ARG A 601 -41.61 -10.91 -7.76
N PRO A 602 -42.57 -10.85 -6.84
CA PRO A 602 -43.05 -9.57 -6.33
C PRO A 602 -41.92 -8.77 -5.69
N TYR A 603 -41.88 -7.45 -5.91
CA TYR A 603 -40.89 -6.60 -5.25
C TYR A 603 -41.03 -6.64 -3.72
N LYS A 604 -42.24 -6.83 -3.19
CA LYS A 604 -42.51 -7.04 -1.76
C LYS A 604 -41.75 -8.22 -1.14
N GLU A 605 -41.34 -9.19 -1.97
CA GLU A 605 -40.60 -10.37 -1.54
C GLU A 605 -39.10 -10.29 -1.88
N TYR A 606 -38.57 -9.09 -2.16
CA TYR A 606 -37.16 -8.92 -2.52
C TYR A 606 -36.21 -9.50 -1.47
N SER A 607 -36.57 -9.42 -0.18
CA SER A 607 -35.76 -9.91 0.94
C SER A 607 -35.56 -11.42 0.94
N LYS A 608 -36.40 -12.20 0.25
CA LYS A 608 -36.17 -13.64 0.02
C LYS A 608 -35.00 -13.89 -0.93
N ILE A 609 -34.66 -12.91 -1.76
CA ILE A 609 -33.58 -12.97 -2.76
C ILE A 609 -32.34 -12.23 -2.26
N TYR A 610 -32.55 -11.07 -1.62
CA TYR A 610 -31.50 -10.21 -1.06
C TYR A 610 -31.76 -9.98 0.44
N PRO A 611 -31.55 -11.00 1.29
CA PRO A 611 -31.89 -10.93 2.72
C PRO A 611 -31.01 -9.95 3.50
N ASP A 612 -29.85 -9.61 2.96
CA ASP A 612 -28.88 -8.65 3.49
C ASP A 612 -29.19 -7.19 3.11
N TRP A 613 -30.18 -6.94 2.26
CA TRP A 613 -30.61 -5.59 1.91
C TRP A 613 -31.87 -5.16 2.67
N GLN A 614 -31.88 -3.91 3.11
CA GLN A 614 -33.04 -3.21 3.63
C GLN A 614 -33.43 -2.09 2.65
N ILE A 615 -34.64 -2.20 2.14
CA ILE A 615 -35.31 -1.23 1.27
C ILE A 615 -36.70 -1.06 1.84
N ASP A 616 -36.91 0.07 2.51
CA ASP A 616 -38.16 0.32 3.22
C ASP A 616 -39.26 0.73 2.21
N PRO A 617 -40.45 0.10 2.27
CA PRO A 617 -41.54 0.42 1.37
C PRO A 617 -42.11 1.78 1.71
N ASP A 618 -42.12 2.69 0.74
CA ASP A 618 -42.69 4.01 0.92
C ASP A 618 -43.43 4.46 -0.35
N PRO A 619 -44.77 4.67 -0.27
CA PRO A 619 -45.57 5.15 -1.40
C PRO A 619 -45.35 6.61 -1.73
N SER A 620 -44.86 7.39 -0.77
CA SER A 620 -44.68 8.83 -0.88
C SER A 620 -43.32 9.23 -1.45
N THR A 621 -42.33 8.31 -1.45
CA THR A 621 -41.03 8.59 -2.05
C THR A 621 -41.07 8.50 -3.57
N GLU A 622 -40.81 9.65 -4.19
CA GLU A 622 -40.37 9.74 -5.57
C GLU A 622 -38.83 9.81 -5.65
N ALA A 623 -38.28 9.68 -6.86
CA ALA A 623 -36.86 10.00 -7.07
C ALA A 623 -36.57 11.45 -6.62
N SER A 624 -35.40 11.69 -6.04
CA SER A 624 -34.97 13.06 -5.71
C SER A 624 -34.92 13.94 -6.97
N ALA A 625 -35.10 15.26 -6.80
CA ALA A 625 -35.04 16.20 -7.93
C ALA A 625 -33.72 16.03 -8.71
N TYR A 626 -32.62 15.78 -8.01
CA TYR A 626 -31.33 15.41 -8.61
C TYR A 626 -31.44 14.25 -9.60
N TRP A 627 -31.94 13.09 -9.16
CA TRP A 627 -31.98 11.91 -10.02
C TRP A 627 -33.05 11.99 -11.11
N LYS A 628 -34.14 12.73 -10.86
CA LYS A 628 -35.14 13.08 -11.88
C LYS A 628 -34.51 13.90 -12.99
N TYR A 629 -33.75 14.94 -12.63
CA TYR A 629 -33.00 15.79 -13.55
C TYR A 629 -32.01 14.99 -14.40
N VAL A 630 -31.15 14.17 -13.76
CA VAL A 630 -30.17 13.31 -14.44
C VAL A 630 -30.86 12.34 -15.41
N MET A 631 -31.93 11.67 -14.97
CA MET A 631 -32.67 10.73 -15.81
C MET A 631 -33.33 11.42 -16.99
N ALA A 632 -33.91 12.62 -16.80
CA ALA A 632 -34.55 13.39 -17.87
C ALA A 632 -33.53 13.82 -18.94
N GLN A 633 -32.35 14.28 -18.53
CA GLN A 633 -31.32 14.81 -19.44
C GLN A 633 -30.55 13.71 -20.18
N PHE A 634 -30.24 12.58 -19.51
CA PHE A 634 -29.42 11.52 -20.10
C PHE A 634 -30.20 10.26 -20.54
N ASN A 635 -31.53 10.30 -20.51
CA ASN A 635 -32.41 9.17 -20.81
C ASN A 635 -31.99 8.38 -22.06
N GLN A 636 -31.85 9.08 -23.19
CA GLN A 636 -31.51 8.46 -24.47
C GLN A 636 -30.12 7.84 -24.47
N ARG A 637 -29.13 8.55 -23.92
CA ARG A 637 -27.73 8.07 -23.88
C ARG A 637 -27.59 6.82 -23.00
N PHE A 638 -28.31 6.77 -21.87
CA PHE A 638 -28.39 5.55 -21.05
C PHE A 638 -29.07 4.41 -21.80
N ALA A 639 -30.18 4.69 -22.51
CA ALA A 639 -30.88 3.68 -23.29
C ALA A 639 -30.00 3.06 -24.37
N GLU A 640 -29.26 3.89 -25.12
CA GLU A 640 -28.29 3.45 -26.12
C GLU A 640 -27.19 2.58 -25.50
N LYS A 641 -26.54 3.03 -24.42
CA LYS A 641 -25.48 2.24 -23.75
C LYS A 641 -25.97 0.92 -23.16
N TYR A 642 -27.25 0.82 -22.81
CA TYR A 642 -27.84 -0.38 -22.24
C TYR A 642 -28.59 -1.26 -23.26
N ASN A 643 -28.55 -0.92 -24.56
CA ASN A 643 -29.35 -1.57 -25.59
C ASN A 643 -30.84 -1.67 -25.20
N ALA A 644 -31.37 -0.57 -24.66
CA ALA A 644 -32.74 -0.40 -24.20
C ALA A 644 -33.43 0.72 -25.00
N LYS A 645 -34.74 0.88 -24.82
CA LYS A 645 -35.46 2.06 -25.29
C LYS A 645 -35.48 3.13 -24.19
N SER A 646 -35.56 4.39 -24.60
CA SER A 646 -35.71 5.53 -23.69
C SER A 646 -36.92 5.33 -22.77
N ALA A 647 -36.77 5.73 -21.50
CA ALA A 647 -37.87 5.78 -20.55
C ALA A 647 -38.94 6.80 -20.95
N ASP A 648 -40.17 6.58 -20.50
CA ASP A 648 -41.24 7.57 -20.55
C ASP A 648 -41.04 8.55 -19.39
N ILE A 649 -40.39 9.68 -19.67
CA ILE A 649 -40.08 10.72 -18.69
C ILE A 649 -41.31 11.63 -18.49
N PRO A 650 -41.85 11.76 -17.26
CA PRO A 650 -42.91 12.72 -16.96
C PRO A 650 -42.55 14.14 -17.38
N SER A 651 -43.51 14.93 -17.85
CA SER A 651 -43.28 16.33 -18.25
C SER A 651 -42.65 17.13 -17.11
N SER A 652 -43.16 16.97 -15.89
CA SER A 652 -42.65 17.65 -14.69
C SER A 652 -41.16 17.40 -14.40
N TRP A 653 -40.57 16.29 -14.87
CA TRP A 653 -39.14 16.04 -14.68
C TRP A 653 -38.27 16.84 -15.64
N LYS A 654 -38.82 17.19 -16.81
CA LYS A 654 -38.14 18.01 -17.83
C LYS A 654 -38.04 19.47 -17.40
N ASP A 655 -38.95 19.91 -16.54
CA ASP A 655 -39.01 21.27 -16.01
C ASP A 655 -38.09 21.48 -14.79
N ILE A 656 -37.48 20.40 -14.26
CA ILE A 656 -36.54 20.49 -13.13
C ILE A 656 -35.26 21.19 -13.59
N THR A 657 -34.89 22.23 -12.85
CA THR A 657 -33.67 22.99 -13.11
C THR A 657 -32.45 22.38 -12.40
N LYS A 658 -31.25 22.72 -12.87
CA LYS A 658 -29.99 22.34 -12.21
C LYS A 658 -29.92 22.85 -10.76
N ILE A 659 -30.50 24.02 -10.48
CA ILE A 659 -30.54 24.60 -9.12
C ILE A 659 -31.39 23.74 -8.19
N GLN A 660 -32.61 23.37 -8.62
CA GLN A 660 -33.47 22.46 -7.85
C GLN A 660 -32.84 21.07 -7.65
N ALA A 661 -32.08 20.59 -8.63
CA ALA A 661 -31.30 19.37 -8.49
C ALA A 661 -30.24 19.47 -7.40
N ASP A 662 -29.48 20.58 -7.34
CA ASP A 662 -28.46 20.81 -6.29
C ASP A 662 -29.10 21.00 -4.91
N GLU A 663 -30.19 21.76 -4.81
CA GLU A 663 -30.92 21.97 -3.55
C GLU A 663 -31.42 20.66 -2.94
N SER A 664 -31.77 19.67 -3.76
CA SER A 664 -32.21 18.36 -3.30
C SER A 664 -31.09 17.45 -2.75
N LEU A 665 -29.83 17.91 -2.78
CA LEU A 665 -28.69 17.22 -2.16
C LEU A 665 -28.40 17.71 -0.72
N LYS A 666 -29.13 18.73 -0.25
CA LYS A 666 -28.92 19.34 1.07
C LYS A 666 -29.55 18.54 2.20
#